data_AF-A0A916IY10-F1
#
_entry.id   AF-A0A916IY10-F1
#
_cell.length_a   1.000
_cell.length_b   1.000
_cell.length_c   1.000
_cell.angle_alpha   90.00
_cell.angle_beta   90.00
_cell.angle_gamma   90.00
#
_symmetry.space_group_name_H-M   'P 1'
#
loop_
_entity.id
_entity.type
_entity.pdbx_description
1 polymer ?
#
loop_
_entity_poly.entity_id
_entity_poly.type
_entity_poly.pdbx_seq_one_letter_code
_entity_poly.pdbx_strand_id
1 'polypeptide(L)'
;MDRRQFFKWGSFMTVSVAAGGLAACGGGDSEPAPSDMGNPENFNFLHGVASGDPKPDSVVVWTRVDGSNGQRPVQVRLQVSLQQDFSTLLVNQLLSALPDWDYTLRNKVTGLSPSTRYYYRFLLGNRASTVGRTRTAAAAGTPLSQLRFAFICCQDWNVNHWAGMEELAQQDLDFVVHVGDYIYEAVPGGSRNGNVEDRHGVLQLPDGTTLPDGSIYATTLADYRFLYRSYRSDPRLQALHAAFPVIAIWDDHEFSDNCWQDRQTYSATDDATPRTARRRSANQAWFEFLPADVTIDLNNPSFQNIQIYRSFTFGNLATLLMTDERLYRADHIIPEQSTGGAVGARFFVRADKLAAAEADKIAAAGNALTPVTMLGDTQRAWWQDHVVGANTTWKLWGNELAMLRMQVDIPQALADLIAKGLAQLNGVLAPLVADMTTALASDLRGARAAGTLAGLTYPALRNVVSRVGISSATFDATIKPYIDQRLPSIELLDRIILNADQWDGYNAERKNLMAFLKANSVHNVVTLSGDIHAFFAGQVMDDYDAASPASVMVDLVTAGVSSNTLLSRLRARVDNDQAFAALRELIYSNAGSTLVNTLNATLRTFNPWLRHVETNAEGYALVTLTPAKLSCAFHVMKPLEGTTAPAQPATASVQVIEVASGATDVTVV
;
A
#
# COMPACT_ATOMS: atom_id res chain seq x y z
N MET A 1 -13.27 -25.67 40.10
CA MET A 1 -13.69 -24.94 38.88
C MET A 1 -15.21 -25.08 38.75
N ASP A 2 -15.97 -23.98 38.69
CA ASP A 2 -17.45 -24.05 38.56
C ASP A 2 -17.83 -24.51 37.14
N ARG A 3 -18.39 -25.72 37.03
CA ARG A 3 -18.82 -26.33 35.77
C ARG A 3 -19.81 -25.47 34.99
N ARG A 4 -20.65 -24.66 35.66
CA ARG A 4 -21.59 -23.73 34.98
C ARG A 4 -20.90 -22.54 34.35
N GLN A 5 -19.79 -22.10 34.95
CA GLN A 5 -18.96 -21.08 34.33
C GLN A 5 -18.24 -21.67 33.11
N PHE A 6 -17.56 -22.81 33.23
CA PHE A 6 -16.81 -23.40 32.11
C PHE A 6 -17.64 -23.56 30.80
N PHE A 7 -18.91 -23.98 30.88
CA PHE A 7 -19.79 -24.06 29.71
C PHE A 7 -20.25 -22.70 29.16
N LYS A 8 -20.34 -21.65 29.99
CA LYS A 8 -20.58 -20.29 29.51
C LYS A 8 -19.34 -19.72 28.80
N TRP A 9 -18.15 -19.85 29.39
CA TRP A 9 -16.92 -19.23 28.88
C TRP A 9 -16.27 -19.99 27.70
N GLY A 10 -16.40 -21.32 27.66
CA GLY A 10 -15.89 -22.15 26.56
C GLY A 10 -16.59 -21.93 25.21
N SER A 11 -17.75 -21.25 25.20
CA SER A 11 -18.51 -20.93 23.98
C SER A 11 -18.02 -19.68 23.23
N PHE A 12 -17.16 -18.85 23.85
CA PHE A 12 -16.67 -17.58 23.31
C PHE A 12 -15.29 -17.67 22.63
N MET A 13 -14.70 -18.86 22.49
CA MET A 13 -13.36 -19.05 21.93
C MET A 13 -13.37 -20.25 20.98
N THR A 14 -13.29 -20.00 19.67
CA THR A 14 -13.41 -21.07 18.66
C THR A 14 -12.04 -21.56 18.15
N VAL A 15 -10.99 -20.74 18.16
CA VAL A 15 -9.64 -21.17 17.75
C VAL A 15 -8.55 -20.36 18.46
N SER A 16 -7.59 -21.07 19.09
CA SER A 16 -6.26 -20.55 19.42
C SER A 16 -5.32 -21.01 18.30
N VAL A 17 -5.10 -20.18 17.28
CA VAL A 17 -4.49 -20.66 16.02
C VAL A 17 -2.98 -20.95 16.16
N ALA A 18 -2.36 -20.48 17.25
CA ALA A 18 -0.99 -20.80 17.64
C ALA A 18 -0.88 -21.89 18.73
N ALA A 19 -2.00 -22.50 19.14
CA ALA A 19 -2.00 -23.57 20.12
C ALA A 19 -2.41 -24.88 19.43
N GLY A 20 -1.43 -25.68 19.04
CA GLY A 20 -1.68 -27.07 18.69
C GLY A 20 -2.40 -27.76 19.85
N GLY A 21 -3.68 -28.05 19.68
CA GLY A 21 -4.50 -28.84 20.58
C GLY A 21 -5.40 -28.03 21.52
N LEU A 22 -6.71 -28.15 21.31
CA LEU A 22 -7.66 -28.16 22.42
C LEU A 22 -7.23 -29.28 23.37
N ALA A 23 -6.83 -28.96 24.59
CA ALA A 23 -6.75 -29.97 25.65
C ALA A 23 -8.18 -30.49 25.89
N ALA A 24 -8.53 -31.58 25.21
CA ALA A 24 -9.79 -32.27 25.40
C ALA A 24 -9.90 -32.71 26.86
N CYS A 25 -11.05 -32.42 27.47
CA CYS A 25 -11.38 -32.81 28.83
C CYS A 25 -11.42 -34.35 28.96
N GLY A 26 -10.36 -34.94 29.50
CA GLY A 26 -10.37 -36.29 30.07
C GLY A 26 -10.56 -36.20 31.57
N GLY A 27 -11.76 -36.56 32.07
CA GLY A 27 -12.03 -36.66 33.50
C GLY A 27 -11.30 -37.86 34.10
N GLY A 28 -10.37 -37.59 35.02
CA GLY A 28 -9.73 -38.57 35.89
C GLY A 28 -9.02 -37.83 37.03
N ASP A 29 -9.41 -38.12 38.27
CA ASP A 29 -8.88 -37.50 39.48
C ASP A 29 -7.42 -37.89 39.71
N SER A 30 -6.54 -37.17 39.03
CA SER A 30 -5.14 -36.97 39.37
C SER A 30 -4.67 -35.81 38.50
N GLU A 31 -4.65 -34.59 39.03
CA GLU A 31 -3.90 -33.51 38.37
C GLU A 31 -2.44 -33.98 38.21
N PRO A 32 -1.92 -34.15 36.98
CA PRO A 32 -0.50 -34.21 36.81
C PRO A 32 0.02 -32.85 37.28
N ALA A 33 1.02 -32.82 38.16
CA ALA A 33 1.73 -31.59 38.48
C ALA A 33 2.05 -30.88 37.15
N PRO A 34 1.82 -29.56 37.01
CA PRO A 34 2.09 -28.88 35.76
C PRO A 34 3.53 -29.17 35.37
N SER A 35 3.72 -29.87 34.25
CA SER A 35 5.01 -30.03 33.61
C SER A 35 5.63 -28.64 33.54
N ASP A 36 6.85 -28.46 34.05
CA ASP A 36 7.51 -27.18 34.29
C ASP A 36 7.28 -26.13 33.17
N MET A 37 6.20 -25.33 33.28
CA MET A 37 5.66 -24.42 32.24
C MET A 37 6.38 -23.06 32.21
N GLY A 38 7.65 -23.06 32.60
CA GLY A 38 8.48 -21.88 32.72
C GLY A 38 8.02 -20.90 33.80
N ASN A 39 8.86 -19.88 34.06
CA ASN A 39 8.56 -18.82 35.01
C ASN A 39 8.01 -17.57 34.27
N PRO A 40 6.72 -17.23 34.40
CA PRO A 40 6.12 -16.06 33.72
C PRO A 40 6.72 -14.72 34.15
N GLU A 41 7.42 -14.65 35.30
CA GLU A 41 8.08 -13.42 35.77
C GLU A 41 9.21 -12.94 34.84
N ASN A 42 9.80 -13.86 34.07
CA ASN A 42 10.85 -13.56 33.09
C ASN A 42 10.31 -13.02 31.75
N PHE A 43 8.99 -12.90 31.59
CA PHE A 43 8.35 -12.42 30.37
C PHE A 43 7.67 -11.06 30.55
N ASN A 44 7.57 -10.30 29.47
CA ASN A 44 6.95 -8.97 29.43
C ASN A 44 6.12 -8.75 28.15
N PHE A 45 5.30 -7.70 28.13
CA PHE A 45 4.50 -7.30 26.97
C PHE A 45 5.15 -6.13 26.21
N LEU A 46 6.38 -6.31 25.71
CA LEU A 46 7.15 -5.22 25.06
C LEU A 46 6.59 -4.76 23.71
N HIS A 47 5.68 -5.53 23.11
CA HIS A 47 5.12 -5.28 21.77
C HIS A 47 3.64 -4.86 21.83
N GLY A 48 3.15 -4.53 23.03
CA GLY A 48 1.77 -4.10 23.25
C GLY A 48 0.73 -5.19 23.00
N VAL A 49 -0.49 -4.75 22.73
CA VAL A 49 -1.66 -5.58 22.41
C VAL A 49 -2.30 -5.05 21.14
N ALA A 50 -3.02 -5.91 20.41
CA ALA A 50 -3.73 -5.52 19.19
C ALA A 50 -5.07 -6.26 19.09
N SER A 51 -5.99 -5.70 18.32
CA SER A 51 -7.21 -6.41 17.91
C SER A 51 -7.46 -6.19 16.42
N GLY A 52 -8.25 -7.06 15.80
CA GLY A 52 -8.47 -6.97 14.36
C GLY A 52 -9.64 -7.80 13.86
N ASP A 53 -9.90 -7.60 12.58
CA ASP A 53 -10.96 -8.24 11.81
C ASP A 53 -12.33 -8.27 12.53
N PRO A 54 -12.89 -7.10 12.86
CA PRO A 54 -14.15 -7.02 13.59
C PRO A 54 -15.30 -7.59 12.75
N LYS A 55 -16.01 -8.54 13.34
CA LYS A 55 -17.28 -9.10 12.84
C LYS A 55 -18.41 -8.73 13.81
N PRO A 56 -19.69 -8.95 13.45
CA PRO A 56 -20.80 -8.66 14.33
C PRO A 56 -20.71 -9.36 15.69
N ASP A 57 -20.16 -10.56 15.73
CA ASP A 57 -20.11 -11.41 16.91
C ASP A 57 -18.70 -11.83 17.33
N SER A 58 -17.66 -11.33 16.66
CA SER A 58 -16.29 -11.70 16.97
C SER A 58 -15.24 -10.64 16.68
N VAL A 59 -14.11 -10.74 17.36
CA VAL A 59 -12.86 -10.02 17.07
C VAL A 59 -11.68 -10.95 17.30
N VAL A 60 -10.57 -10.72 16.61
CA VAL A 60 -9.28 -11.31 16.98
C VAL A 60 -8.61 -10.39 17.97
N VAL A 61 -8.09 -10.95 19.07
CA VAL A 61 -7.20 -10.25 20.01
C VAL A 61 -5.81 -10.86 19.96
N TRP A 62 -4.81 -10.01 20.14
CA TRP A 62 -3.41 -10.36 19.93
C TRP A 62 -2.50 -9.77 21.01
N THR A 63 -1.45 -10.52 21.37
CA THR A 63 -0.26 -10.02 22.07
C THR A 63 0.94 -10.89 21.72
N ARG A 64 2.16 -10.40 21.98
CA ARG A 64 3.37 -11.23 22.08
C ARG A 64 3.95 -11.14 23.49
N VAL A 65 4.38 -12.26 24.06
CA VAL A 65 5.14 -12.24 25.31
C VAL A 65 6.64 -12.33 24.99
N ASP A 66 7.38 -11.32 25.43
CA ASP A 66 8.82 -11.19 25.22
C ASP A 66 9.59 -11.75 26.40
N GLY A 67 10.57 -12.60 26.14
CA GLY A 67 11.38 -13.26 27.17
C GLY A 67 11.89 -14.61 26.67
N SER A 68 12.56 -15.35 27.56
CA SER A 68 13.01 -16.71 27.28
C SER A 68 12.97 -17.57 28.53
N ASN A 69 12.67 -18.86 28.34
CA ASN A 69 12.65 -19.87 29.40
C ASN A 69 13.19 -21.22 28.92
N GLY A 70 14.07 -21.22 27.91
CA GLY A 70 14.58 -22.46 27.30
C GLY A 70 13.58 -23.13 26.36
N GLN A 71 12.86 -22.35 25.54
CA GLN A 71 11.91 -22.84 24.53
C GLN A 71 10.73 -23.64 25.11
N ARG A 72 10.16 -23.18 26.23
CA ARG A 72 9.02 -23.85 26.88
C ARG A 72 7.77 -23.00 26.76
N PRO A 73 6.58 -23.59 26.58
CA PRO A 73 5.32 -22.85 26.56
C PRO A 73 5.14 -21.95 27.79
N VAL A 74 4.53 -20.78 27.61
CA VAL A 74 4.26 -19.81 28.69
C VAL A 74 2.75 -19.64 28.86
N GLN A 75 2.28 -19.75 30.10
CA GLN A 75 0.86 -19.55 30.41
C GLN A 75 0.53 -18.06 30.51
N VAL A 76 -0.47 -17.62 29.74
CA VAL A 76 -0.95 -16.24 29.68
C VAL A 76 -2.46 -16.25 29.79
N ARG A 77 -3.03 -15.40 30.64
CA ARG A 77 -4.48 -15.33 30.80
C ARG A 77 -5.06 -14.16 30.03
N LEU A 78 -5.98 -14.44 29.11
CA LEU A 78 -6.77 -13.44 28.40
C LEU A 78 -8.01 -13.08 29.22
N GLN A 79 -8.23 -11.80 29.41
CA GLN A 79 -9.46 -11.23 29.96
C GLN A 79 -10.12 -10.31 28.95
N VAL A 80 -11.45 -10.41 28.81
CA VAL A 80 -12.28 -9.51 28.00
C VAL A 80 -13.44 -9.03 28.87
N SER A 81 -13.80 -7.75 28.77
CA SER A 81 -14.85 -7.12 29.57
C SER A 81 -15.56 -6.00 28.78
N LEU A 82 -16.78 -5.65 29.20
CA LEU A 82 -17.44 -4.41 28.81
C LEU A 82 -16.91 -3.19 29.57
N GLN A 83 -16.23 -3.42 30.70
CA GLN A 83 -15.77 -2.39 31.62
C GLN A 83 -14.24 -2.34 31.61
N GLN A 84 -13.69 -1.13 31.49
CA GLN A 84 -12.25 -0.91 31.41
C GLN A 84 -11.49 -1.34 32.67
N ASP A 85 -12.16 -1.36 33.83
CA ASP A 85 -11.60 -1.79 35.11
C ASP A 85 -11.59 -3.32 35.29
N PHE A 86 -12.19 -4.07 34.36
CA PHE A 86 -12.32 -5.53 34.40
C PHE A 86 -13.07 -6.06 35.64
N SER A 87 -13.95 -5.25 36.24
CA SER A 87 -14.75 -5.65 37.41
C SER A 87 -15.73 -6.79 37.12
N THR A 88 -16.20 -6.89 35.86
CA THR A 88 -17.03 -7.99 35.35
C THR A 88 -16.42 -8.55 34.09
N LEU A 89 -16.02 -9.83 34.10
CA LEU A 89 -15.38 -10.47 32.95
C LEU A 89 -16.42 -11.13 32.03
N LEU A 90 -16.13 -11.15 30.73
CA LEU A 90 -16.82 -11.90 29.67
C LEU A 90 -15.95 -13.04 29.11
N VAL A 91 -14.63 -12.83 29.08
CA VAL A 91 -13.62 -13.88 28.89
C VAL A 91 -12.64 -13.84 30.06
N ASN A 92 -12.23 -15.00 30.57
CA ASN A 92 -11.16 -15.17 31.56
C ASN A 92 -10.46 -16.52 31.33
N GLN A 93 -9.73 -16.62 30.22
CA GLN A 93 -9.23 -17.88 29.68
C GLN A 93 -7.71 -17.98 29.85
N LEU A 94 -7.23 -19.13 30.31
CA LEU A 94 -5.80 -19.45 30.30
C LEU A 94 -5.40 -19.97 28.91
N LEU A 95 -4.33 -19.40 28.36
CA LEU A 95 -3.78 -19.68 27.04
C LEU A 95 -2.30 -20.04 27.16
N SER A 96 -1.79 -20.73 26.14
CA SER A 96 -0.39 -21.16 26.05
C SER A 96 0.29 -20.43 24.89
N ALA A 97 1.24 -19.55 25.20
CA ALA A 97 2.11 -18.93 24.20
C ALA A 97 3.25 -19.90 23.89
N LEU A 98 3.35 -20.33 22.62
CA LEU A 98 4.30 -21.36 22.21
C LEU A 98 5.57 -20.75 21.59
N PRO A 99 6.76 -21.32 21.85
CA PRO A 99 8.03 -20.88 21.25
C PRO A 99 8.02 -20.92 19.72
N ASP A 100 7.41 -21.96 19.14
CA ASP A 100 7.36 -22.17 17.68
C ASP A 100 6.61 -21.06 16.93
N TRP A 101 5.83 -20.24 17.65
CA TRP A 101 5.06 -19.11 17.14
C TRP A 101 5.57 -17.76 17.70
N ASP A 102 6.86 -17.71 18.07
CA ASP A 102 7.52 -16.56 18.69
C ASP A 102 6.77 -16.02 19.92
N TYR A 103 6.13 -16.92 20.68
CA TYR A 103 5.31 -16.61 21.83
C TYR A 103 4.20 -15.57 21.55
N THR A 104 3.72 -15.52 20.32
CA THR A 104 2.53 -14.76 19.95
C THR A 104 1.28 -15.50 20.37
N LEU A 105 0.27 -14.75 20.78
CA LEU A 105 -1.08 -15.22 21.06
C LEU A 105 -2.02 -14.51 20.11
N ARG A 106 -2.71 -15.27 19.26
CA ARG A 106 -3.75 -14.78 18.37
C ARG A 106 -5.01 -15.59 18.60
N ASN A 107 -6.05 -14.93 19.12
CA ASN A 107 -7.22 -15.60 19.64
C ASN A 107 -8.49 -14.93 19.12
N LYS A 108 -9.36 -15.72 18.47
CA LYS A 108 -10.68 -15.25 18.05
C LYS A 108 -11.65 -15.37 19.22
N VAL A 109 -12.13 -14.23 19.69
CA VAL A 109 -13.21 -14.13 20.68
C VAL A 109 -14.53 -14.02 19.93
N THR A 110 -15.43 -14.99 20.12
CA THR A 110 -16.74 -15.12 19.46
C THR A 110 -17.88 -14.90 20.46
N GLY A 111 -19.14 -14.93 20.01
CA GLY A 111 -20.32 -14.77 20.89
C GLY A 111 -20.53 -13.35 21.41
N LEU A 112 -19.81 -12.37 20.86
CA LEU A 112 -19.91 -10.97 21.24
C LEU A 112 -21.19 -10.32 20.69
N SER A 113 -21.61 -9.21 21.28
CA SER A 113 -22.72 -8.42 20.79
C SER A 113 -22.27 -7.50 19.66
N PRO A 114 -23.05 -7.29 18.59
CA PRO A 114 -22.74 -6.34 17.52
C PRO A 114 -22.61 -4.90 17.99
N SER A 115 -21.87 -4.09 17.23
CA SER A 115 -21.68 -2.64 17.47
C SER A 115 -21.21 -2.27 18.88
N THR A 116 -20.57 -3.19 19.59
CA THR A 116 -20.28 -3.07 21.03
C THR A 116 -18.80 -2.87 21.25
N ARG A 117 -18.45 -1.93 22.14
CA ARG A 117 -17.07 -1.71 22.59
C ARG A 117 -16.72 -2.70 23.69
N TYR A 118 -15.55 -3.31 23.57
CA TYR A 118 -14.98 -4.20 24.58
C TYR A 118 -13.58 -3.75 24.97
N TYR A 119 -13.17 -4.13 26.17
CA TYR A 119 -11.82 -3.98 26.69
C TYR A 119 -11.20 -5.36 26.89
N TYR A 120 -9.92 -5.50 26.59
CA TYR A 120 -9.20 -6.76 26.75
C TYR A 120 -7.80 -6.53 27.31
N ARG A 121 -7.27 -7.52 28.04
CA ARG A 121 -5.90 -7.53 28.54
C ARG A 121 -5.37 -8.95 28.67
N PHE A 122 -4.06 -9.07 28.71
CA PHE A 122 -3.36 -10.31 28.96
C PHE A 122 -2.63 -10.24 30.31
N LEU A 123 -2.58 -11.36 31.03
CA LEU A 123 -1.90 -11.46 32.33
C LEU A 123 -0.82 -12.54 32.30
N LEU A 124 0.40 -12.15 32.68
CA LEU A 124 1.54 -13.02 32.97
C LEU A 124 1.71 -13.08 34.49
N GLY A 125 1.20 -14.14 35.14
CA GLY A 125 1.11 -14.17 36.60
C GLY A 125 0.29 -12.97 37.12
N ASN A 126 0.95 -12.06 37.84
CA ASN A 126 0.35 -10.83 38.37
C ASN A 126 0.59 -9.59 37.47
N ARG A 127 1.38 -9.71 36.40
CA ARG A 127 1.71 -8.61 35.47
C ARG A 127 0.65 -8.51 34.38
N ALA A 128 0.03 -7.35 34.24
CA ALA A 128 -0.93 -7.07 33.17
C ALA A 128 -0.24 -6.42 31.97
N SER A 129 -0.72 -6.73 30.77
CA SER A 129 -0.45 -5.93 29.56
C SER A 129 -1.11 -4.55 29.66
N THR A 130 -0.78 -3.66 28.73
CA THR A 130 -1.64 -2.52 28.41
C THR A 130 -3.06 -3.00 28.12
N VAL A 131 -4.06 -2.22 28.52
CA VAL A 131 -5.47 -2.49 28.20
C VAL A 131 -5.73 -2.10 26.76
N GLY A 132 -6.16 -3.07 25.96
CA GLY A 132 -6.66 -2.83 24.62
C GLY A 132 -8.16 -2.54 24.61
N ARG A 133 -8.60 -1.78 23.62
CA ARG A 133 -9.99 -1.48 23.29
C ARG A 133 -10.28 -1.98 21.89
N THR A 134 -11.45 -2.58 21.71
CA THR A 134 -11.90 -3.08 20.41
C THR A 134 -13.39 -2.82 20.23
N ARG A 135 -13.90 -2.99 19.01
CA ARG A 135 -15.32 -2.81 18.67
C ARG A 135 -15.76 -3.86 17.65
N THR A 136 -16.86 -4.55 17.92
CA THR A 136 -17.50 -5.45 16.94
C THR A 136 -18.20 -4.66 15.85
N ALA A 137 -18.26 -5.23 14.64
CA ALA A 137 -18.98 -4.63 13.52
C ALA A 137 -20.51 -4.60 13.81
N ALA A 138 -21.24 -3.76 13.08
CA ALA A 138 -22.70 -3.82 13.11
C ALA A 138 -23.20 -5.05 12.35
N ALA A 139 -24.24 -5.70 12.86
CA ALA A 139 -24.87 -6.84 12.17
C ALA A 139 -25.40 -6.42 10.79
N ALA A 140 -25.27 -7.29 9.79
CA ALA A 140 -25.71 -7.02 8.43
C ALA A 140 -27.17 -6.53 8.37
N GLY A 141 -27.45 -5.52 7.54
CA GLY A 141 -28.77 -4.91 7.42
C GLY A 141 -29.12 -3.89 8.50
N THR A 142 -28.35 -3.77 9.59
CA THR A 142 -28.55 -2.72 10.61
C THR A 142 -28.31 -1.34 9.99
N PRO A 143 -29.28 -0.40 10.07
CA PRO A 143 -29.07 0.96 9.60
C PRO A 143 -27.95 1.66 10.36
N LEU A 144 -26.93 2.14 9.64
CA LEU A 144 -25.87 2.99 10.20
C LEU A 144 -25.93 4.39 9.59
N SER A 145 -25.93 5.42 10.44
CA SER A 145 -25.82 6.81 10.00
C SER A 145 -24.40 7.18 9.59
N GLN A 146 -23.40 6.48 10.12
CA GLN A 146 -21.99 6.80 9.90
C GLN A 146 -21.06 5.61 10.19
N LEU A 147 -19.91 5.59 9.50
CA LEU A 147 -18.67 4.90 9.90
C LEU A 147 -17.50 5.88 9.85
N ARG A 148 -16.56 5.76 10.79
CA ARG A 148 -15.31 6.53 10.80
C ARG A 148 -14.13 5.58 10.86
N PHE A 149 -13.20 5.69 9.93
CA PHE A 149 -12.00 4.86 9.93
C PHE A 149 -10.81 5.62 9.36
N ALA A 150 -9.61 5.16 9.67
CA ALA A 150 -8.40 5.57 8.97
C ALA A 150 -8.00 4.49 7.96
N PHE A 151 -7.32 4.88 6.88
CA PHE A 151 -6.53 3.92 6.10
C PHE A 151 -5.10 4.45 5.89
N ILE A 152 -4.13 3.56 6.03
CA ILE A 152 -2.70 3.86 6.08
C ILE A 152 -1.88 2.75 5.39
N CYS A 153 -0.66 3.07 4.98
CA CYS A 153 0.34 2.13 4.45
C CYS A 153 1.77 2.66 4.67
N CYS A 154 2.77 1.88 4.26
CA CYS A 154 4.14 2.34 4.02
C CYS A 154 4.75 3.13 5.20
N GLN A 155 5.03 2.39 6.28
CA GLN A 155 5.59 2.91 7.53
C GLN A 155 7.07 2.50 7.68
N ASP A 156 7.94 2.83 6.72
CA ASP A 156 9.36 2.44 6.78
C ASP A 156 10.04 2.96 8.06
N TRP A 157 10.62 2.05 8.82
CA TRP A 157 11.37 2.31 10.04
C TRP A 157 12.64 3.14 9.79
N ASN A 158 13.19 3.09 8.58
CA ASN A 158 14.44 3.75 8.24
C ASN A 158 14.24 5.15 7.64
N VAL A 159 12.99 5.64 7.58
CA VAL A 159 12.66 6.89 6.90
C VAL A 159 11.70 7.72 7.75
N ASN A 160 12.00 9.02 7.82
CA ASN A 160 11.15 10.06 8.38
C ASN A 160 10.72 9.77 9.84
N HIS A 161 9.46 10.00 10.18
CA HIS A 161 8.93 9.84 11.55
C HIS A 161 7.50 9.31 11.57
N TRP A 162 7.04 8.79 12.71
CA TRP A 162 5.66 8.29 12.88
C TRP A 162 4.78 9.18 13.78
N ALA A 163 5.03 10.49 13.82
CA ALA A 163 4.25 11.43 14.64
C ALA A 163 2.73 11.40 14.33
N GLY A 164 2.35 11.12 13.09
CA GLY A 164 0.94 10.96 12.70
C GLY A 164 0.22 9.81 13.40
N MET A 165 0.93 8.76 13.83
CA MET A 165 0.33 7.67 14.62
C MET A 165 -0.15 8.14 16.01
N GLU A 166 0.51 9.15 16.60
CA GLU A 166 0.05 9.75 17.87
C GLU A 166 -1.28 10.50 17.69
N GLU A 167 -1.45 11.19 16.56
CA GLU A 167 -2.70 11.89 16.23
C GLU A 167 -3.82 10.90 15.90
N LEU A 168 -3.50 9.84 15.14
CA LEU A 168 -4.45 8.77 14.81
C LEU A 168 -4.96 8.06 16.07
N ALA A 169 -4.08 7.76 17.03
CA ALA A 169 -4.45 7.11 18.29
C ALA A 169 -5.46 7.93 19.13
N GLN A 170 -5.56 9.24 18.90
CA GLN A 170 -6.47 10.15 19.60
C GLN A 170 -7.82 10.33 18.89
N GLN A 171 -8.01 9.75 17.70
CA GLN A 171 -9.25 9.87 16.93
C GLN A 171 -10.40 9.04 17.53
N ASP A 172 -11.63 9.32 17.10
CA ASP A 172 -12.78 8.45 17.36
C ASP A 172 -13.10 7.65 16.10
N LEU A 173 -12.44 6.50 15.98
CA LEU A 173 -12.54 5.57 14.84
C LEU A 173 -13.22 4.27 15.25
N ASP A 174 -13.95 3.68 14.31
CA ASP A 174 -14.51 2.34 14.39
C ASP A 174 -13.43 1.26 14.18
N PHE A 175 -12.50 1.51 13.25
CA PHE A 175 -11.38 0.64 12.91
C PHE A 175 -10.30 1.40 12.12
N VAL A 176 -9.16 0.76 11.90
CA VAL A 176 -8.09 1.21 10.98
C VAL A 176 -7.90 0.16 9.89
N VAL A 177 -7.73 0.59 8.64
CA VAL A 177 -7.33 -0.26 7.52
C VAL A 177 -5.84 -0.06 7.27
N HIS A 178 -5.06 -1.14 7.18
CA HIS A 178 -3.66 -1.09 6.79
C HIS A 178 -3.51 -1.79 5.44
N VAL A 179 -3.12 -1.05 4.40
CA VAL A 179 -3.16 -1.56 3.01
C VAL A 179 -1.83 -2.07 2.46
N GLY A 180 -0.78 -2.14 3.29
CA GLY A 180 0.49 -2.74 2.88
C GLY A 180 1.70 -2.07 3.50
N ASP A 181 2.86 -2.70 3.37
CA ASP A 181 4.15 -2.19 3.86
C ASP A 181 4.16 -1.86 5.36
N TYR A 182 3.63 -2.78 6.15
CA TYR A 182 3.69 -2.75 7.60
C TYR A 182 5.14 -2.87 8.08
N ILE A 183 5.94 -3.67 7.37
CA ILE A 183 7.40 -3.77 7.53
C ILE A 183 8.09 -3.57 6.18
N TYR A 184 9.37 -3.22 6.23
CA TYR A 184 10.29 -3.28 5.10
C TYR A 184 11.32 -4.39 5.33
N GLU A 185 11.47 -5.29 4.36
CA GLU A 185 12.34 -6.45 4.43
C GLU A 185 13.82 -6.11 4.25
N ALA A 186 14.12 -5.00 3.57
CA ALA A 186 15.47 -4.52 3.29
C ALA A 186 15.88 -3.37 4.22
N VAL A 187 17.11 -3.40 4.71
CA VAL A 187 17.68 -2.40 5.64
C VAL A 187 19.05 -1.89 5.16
N PRO A 188 19.50 -0.68 5.55
CA PRO A 188 20.71 -0.06 4.99
C PRO A 188 22.07 -0.62 5.48
N GLY A 189 22.12 -1.86 5.97
CA GLY A 189 23.38 -2.55 6.28
C GLY A 189 24.21 -1.95 7.42
N GLY A 190 23.63 -1.85 8.63
CA GLY A 190 24.36 -1.46 9.85
C GLY A 190 24.57 0.06 10.02
N SER A 191 23.92 0.87 9.20
CA SER A 191 23.87 2.33 9.32
C SER A 191 22.44 2.85 9.23
N ARG A 192 22.18 4.05 9.75
CA ARG A 192 21.01 4.82 9.35
C ARG A 192 21.33 5.43 7.99
N ASN A 193 20.53 5.14 6.97
CA ASN A 193 20.63 5.78 5.67
C ASN A 193 19.41 6.69 5.47
N GLY A 194 19.63 7.97 5.18
CA GLY A 194 18.55 8.96 5.05
C GLY A 194 18.19 9.69 6.35
N ASN A 195 17.16 10.54 6.27
CA ASN A 195 16.63 11.30 7.40
C ASN A 195 15.56 10.47 8.12
N VAL A 196 15.83 10.07 9.37
CA VAL A 196 14.93 9.27 10.21
C VAL A 196 15.00 9.76 11.66
N GLU A 197 13.90 9.65 12.40
CA GLU A 197 13.87 10.06 13.80
C GLU A 197 14.75 9.19 14.72
N ASP A 198 15.27 9.79 15.80
CA ASP A 198 16.17 9.13 16.74
C ASP A 198 15.55 7.95 17.48
N ARG A 199 14.22 7.89 17.56
CA ARG A 199 13.48 6.79 18.15
C ARG A 199 13.65 5.48 17.38
N HIS A 200 13.92 5.55 16.07
CA HIS A 200 14.09 4.37 15.23
C HIS A 200 15.57 3.97 15.17
N GLY A 201 15.93 2.98 16.00
CA GLY A 201 17.30 2.45 16.09
C GLY A 201 17.75 1.75 14.80
N VAL A 202 19.05 1.47 14.68
CA VAL A 202 19.59 0.71 13.54
C VAL A 202 19.06 -0.72 13.60
N LEU A 203 18.47 -1.19 12.49
CA LEU A 203 18.03 -2.58 12.34
C LEU A 203 19.21 -3.48 11.96
N GLN A 204 19.32 -4.62 12.64
CA GLN A 204 20.34 -5.64 12.38
C GLN A 204 19.66 -7.00 12.24
N LEU A 205 19.52 -7.44 10.98
CA LEU A 205 18.90 -8.72 10.66
C LEU A 205 19.79 -9.88 11.17
N PRO A 206 19.23 -10.87 11.89
CA PRO A 206 19.97 -12.04 12.37
C PRO A 206 20.75 -12.80 11.30
N ASP A 207 20.13 -13.08 10.15
CA ASP A 207 20.63 -13.95 9.09
C ASP A 207 20.66 -13.27 7.71
N GLY A 208 20.33 -11.98 7.64
CA GLY A 208 20.02 -11.26 6.41
C GLY A 208 21.08 -11.39 5.30
N THR A 209 20.63 -11.22 4.05
CA THR A 209 21.48 -11.34 2.86
C THR A 209 21.88 -9.98 2.32
N THR A 210 23.18 -9.76 2.16
CA THR A 210 23.76 -8.50 1.68
C THR A 210 23.65 -8.36 0.15
N LEU A 211 23.16 -7.20 -0.30
CA LEU A 211 23.12 -6.78 -1.69
C LEU A 211 24.43 -6.08 -2.10
N PRO A 212 24.72 -5.95 -3.42
CA PRO A 212 25.93 -5.30 -3.90
C PRO A 212 26.12 -3.84 -3.44
N ASP A 213 25.04 -3.13 -3.14
CA ASP A 213 25.04 -1.76 -2.64
C ASP A 213 25.28 -1.66 -1.11
N GLY A 214 25.43 -2.80 -0.44
CA GLY A 214 25.65 -2.90 1.01
C GLY A 214 24.37 -2.98 1.85
N SER A 215 23.19 -2.80 1.25
CA SER A 215 21.91 -3.05 1.94
C SER A 215 21.75 -4.55 2.25
N ILE A 216 20.90 -4.89 3.21
CA ILE A 216 20.69 -6.28 3.68
C ILE A 216 19.19 -6.56 3.71
N TYR A 217 18.74 -7.64 3.08
CA TYR A 217 17.34 -8.08 3.14
C TYR A 217 17.11 -9.31 4.02
N ALA A 218 15.90 -9.41 4.56
CA ALA A 218 15.45 -10.53 5.40
C ALA A 218 15.30 -11.81 4.58
N THR A 219 15.90 -12.91 5.05
CA THR A 219 15.95 -14.19 4.33
C THR A 219 15.31 -15.33 5.12
N THR A 220 15.34 -15.28 6.45
CA THR A 220 14.83 -16.35 7.33
C THR A 220 13.60 -15.91 8.13
N LEU A 221 12.88 -16.87 8.71
CA LEU A 221 11.80 -16.58 9.66
C LEU A 221 12.30 -15.75 10.86
N ALA A 222 13.55 -15.93 11.29
CA ALA A 222 14.14 -15.15 12.37
C ALA A 222 14.28 -13.67 11.97
N ASP A 223 14.65 -13.38 10.73
CA ASP A 223 14.72 -12.02 10.19
C ASP A 223 13.35 -11.34 10.14
N TYR A 224 12.33 -12.00 9.58
CA TYR A 224 11.00 -11.40 9.50
C TYR A 224 10.40 -11.19 10.91
N ARG A 225 10.55 -12.15 11.83
CA ARG A 225 10.15 -11.96 13.22
C ARG A 225 10.90 -10.79 13.88
N PHE A 226 12.19 -10.63 13.60
CA PHE A 226 12.98 -9.50 14.10
C PHE A 226 12.42 -8.16 13.59
N LEU A 227 12.06 -8.07 12.31
CA LEU A 227 11.46 -6.86 11.73
C LEU A 227 10.13 -6.53 12.42
N TYR A 228 9.21 -7.49 12.53
CA TYR A 228 7.94 -7.26 13.20
C TYR A 228 8.09 -6.84 14.66
N ARG A 229 9.01 -7.47 15.41
CA ARG A 229 9.32 -7.06 16.80
C ARG A 229 9.83 -5.63 16.86
N SER A 230 10.76 -5.27 15.98
CA SER A 230 11.33 -3.93 15.91
C SER A 230 10.24 -2.89 15.65
N TYR A 231 9.43 -3.07 14.59
CA TYR A 231 8.37 -2.14 14.25
C TYR A 231 7.33 -2.02 15.37
N ARG A 232 6.91 -3.15 15.97
CA ARG A 232 5.96 -3.17 17.09
C ARG A 232 6.53 -2.67 18.41
N SER A 233 7.83 -2.41 18.51
CA SER A 233 8.42 -1.80 19.68
C SER A 233 8.12 -0.30 19.80
N ASP A 234 7.67 0.35 18.71
CA ASP A 234 7.32 1.77 18.74
C ASP A 234 6.06 2.00 19.58
N PRO A 235 6.12 2.84 20.64
CA PRO A 235 4.99 3.06 21.53
C PRO A 235 3.78 3.71 20.86
N ARG A 236 3.98 4.44 19.75
CA ARG A 236 2.90 5.10 19.01
C ARG A 236 2.10 4.09 18.21
N LEU A 237 2.79 3.13 17.58
CA LEU A 237 2.15 2.01 16.91
C LEU A 237 1.42 1.11 17.92
N GLN A 238 2.00 0.85 19.09
CA GLN A 238 1.33 0.13 20.17
C GLN A 238 0.06 0.85 20.65
N ALA A 239 0.10 2.17 20.81
CA ALA A 239 -1.06 2.96 21.22
C ALA A 239 -2.19 2.87 20.18
N LEU A 240 -1.86 2.94 18.88
CA LEU A 240 -2.84 2.81 17.79
C LEU A 240 -3.51 1.43 17.81
N HIS A 241 -2.73 0.34 17.90
CA HIS A 241 -3.22 -1.04 17.97
C HIS A 241 -4.03 -1.33 19.24
N ALA A 242 -3.68 -0.70 20.36
CA ALA A 242 -4.45 -0.81 21.59
C ALA A 242 -5.76 -0.02 21.53
N ALA A 243 -5.87 1.00 20.68
CA ALA A 243 -7.03 1.89 20.62
C ALA A 243 -8.15 1.39 19.69
N PHE A 244 -7.81 0.69 18.59
CA PHE A 244 -8.75 0.32 17.53
C PHE A 244 -8.50 -1.10 16.98
N PRO A 245 -9.55 -1.79 16.50
CA PRO A 245 -9.36 -2.97 15.67
C PRO A 245 -8.75 -2.59 14.31
N VAL A 246 -7.79 -3.39 13.85
CA VAL A 246 -7.11 -3.21 12.55
C VAL A 246 -7.56 -4.28 11.55
N ILE A 247 -7.88 -3.85 10.32
CA ILE A 247 -8.11 -4.71 9.16
C ILE A 247 -6.90 -4.55 8.24
N ALA A 248 -5.99 -5.52 8.26
CA ALA A 248 -4.72 -5.43 7.52
C ALA A 248 -4.67 -6.37 6.30
N ILE A 249 -4.06 -5.91 5.22
CA ILE A 249 -3.47 -6.75 4.17
C ILE A 249 -1.96 -6.47 4.12
N TRP A 250 -1.18 -7.31 3.44
CA TRP A 250 0.21 -7.01 3.10
C TRP A 250 0.30 -6.27 1.78
N ASP A 251 1.50 -5.83 1.43
CA ASP A 251 1.93 -5.54 0.07
C ASP A 251 3.23 -6.34 -0.21
N ASP A 252 4.18 -5.79 -0.95
CA ASP A 252 5.38 -6.47 -1.38
C ASP A 252 6.43 -6.54 -0.27
N HIS A 253 6.63 -5.47 0.49
CA HIS A 253 7.70 -5.37 1.49
C HIS A 253 7.51 -6.28 2.72
N GLU A 254 6.34 -6.87 2.92
CA GLU A 254 6.19 -8.02 3.83
C GLU A 254 6.98 -9.26 3.40
N PHE A 255 7.39 -9.34 2.13
CA PHE A 255 8.22 -10.40 1.58
C PHE A 255 9.46 -9.87 0.86
N SER A 256 9.30 -9.15 -0.25
CA SER A 256 10.36 -8.61 -1.08
C SER A 256 9.82 -7.52 -2.00
N ASP A 257 10.55 -6.42 -2.12
CA ASP A 257 10.25 -5.31 -3.04
C ASP A 257 9.84 -5.81 -4.44
N ASN A 258 8.73 -5.26 -4.92
CA ASN A 258 8.04 -5.56 -6.16
C ASN A 258 7.82 -7.07 -6.43
N CYS A 259 7.67 -7.90 -5.40
CA CYS A 259 7.54 -9.35 -5.59
C CYS A 259 6.27 -9.76 -6.35
N TRP A 260 6.33 -10.84 -7.11
CA TRP A 260 5.15 -11.56 -7.54
C TRP A 260 5.23 -13.00 -7.03
N GLN A 261 4.15 -13.48 -6.43
CA GLN A 261 4.09 -14.82 -5.84
C GLN A 261 5.24 -15.06 -4.85
N ASP A 262 6.20 -15.91 -5.19
CA ASP A 262 7.39 -16.22 -4.40
C ASP A 262 8.69 -15.78 -5.06
N ARG A 263 8.63 -14.84 -6.01
CA ARG A 263 9.78 -14.24 -6.70
C ARG A 263 10.18 -12.92 -6.05
N GLN A 264 11.47 -12.76 -5.82
CA GLN A 264 12.09 -11.48 -5.48
C GLN A 264 12.58 -10.80 -6.75
N THR A 265 12.92 -9.51 -6.69
CA THR A 265 13.19 -8.75 -7.91
C THR A 265 14.39 -7.77 -7.83
N TYR A 266 15.37 -8.04 -6.96
CA TYR A 266 16.52 -7.17 -6.73
C TYR A 266 17.53 -7.16 -7.90
N SER A 267 17.57 -8.23 -8.71
CA SER A 267 18.40 -8.32 -9.91
C SER A 267 17.58 -8.72 -11.13
N ALA A 268 18.11 -8.48 -12.33
CA ALA A 268 17.44 -8.82 -13.58
C ALA A 268 17.17 -10.32 -13.76
N THR A 269 17.79 -11.20 -12.96
CA THR A 269 17.61 -12.66 -13.06
C THR A 269 16.94 -13.29 -11.84
N ASP A 270 16.57 -12.48 -10.84
CA ASP A 270 16.06 -12.98 -9.57
C ASP A 270 14.73 -13.70 -9.71
N ASP A 271 13.87 -13.15 -10.57
CA ASP A 271 12.55 -13.65 -10.90
C ASP A 271 12.58 -15.02 -11.57
N ALA A 272 13.72 -15.50 -12.10
CA ALA A 272 13.84 -16.84 -12.69
C ALA A 272 13.81 -17.96 -11.63
N THR A 273 14.16 -17.67 -10.37
CA THR A 273 14.27 -18.68 -9.30
C THR A 273 13.27 -18.41 -8.16
N PRO A 274 12.34 -19.33 -7.87
CA PRO A 274 11.43 -19.18 -6.74
C PRO A 274 12.15 -19.17 -5.40
N ARG A 275 11.67 -18.33 -4.48
CA ARG A 275 12.13 -18.22 -3.09
C ARG A 275 11.05 -18.70 -2.13
N THR A 276 10.41 -19.82 -2.46
CA THR A 276 9.26 -20.39 -1.72
C THR A 276 9.50 -20.49 -0.22
N ALA A 277 10.69 -20.93 0.22
CA ALA A 277 11.01 -21.03 1.66
C ALA A 277 11.05 -19.67 2.37
N ARG A 278 11.59 -18.64 1.70
CA ARG A 278 11.61 -17.25 2.20
C ARG A 278 10.19 -16.68 2.22
N ARG A 279 9.39 -16.87 1.16
CA ARG A 279 7.99 -16.43 1.12
C ARG A 279 7.16 -17.07 2.23
N ARG A 280 7.34 -18.38 2.50
CA ARG A 280 6.66 -19.06 3.61
C ARG A 280 7.10 -18.54 4.98
N SER A 281 8.37 -18.16 5.13
CA SER A 281 8.89 -17.50 6.34
C SER A 281 8.23 -16.14 6.57
N ALA A 282 8.10 -15.33 5.51
CA ALA A 282 7.38 -14.06 5.53
C ALA A 282 5.89 -14.24 5.88
N ASN A 283 5.19 -15.17 5.20
CA ASN A 283 3.78 -15.49 5.46
C ASN A 283 3.56 -15.89 6.93
N GLN A 284 4.43 -16.73 7.48
CA GLN A 284 4.32 -17.16 8.88
C GLN A 284 4.54 -15.99 9.85
N ALA A 285 5.54 -15.14 9.63
CA ALA A 285 5.76 -13.97 10.47
C ALA A 285 4.58 -12.98 10.41
N TRP A 286 4.03 -12.71 9.22
CA TRP A 286 2.83 -11.88 9.08
C TRP A 286 1.65 -12.46 9.88
N PHE A 287 1.41 -13.76 9.74
CA PHE A 287 0.36 -14.47 10.47
C PHE A 287 0.52 -14.43 12.00
N GLU A 288 1.76 -14.48 12.47
CA GLU A 288 2.11 -14.40 13.89
C GLU A 288 1.86 -13.01 14.47
N PHE A 289 2.13 -11.95 13.70
CA PHE A 289 2.10 -10.59 14.22
C PHE A 289 0.83 -9.82 13.86
N LEU A 290 0.10 -10.10 12.79
CA LEU A 290 -1.13 -9.35 12.48
C LEU A 290 -2.37 -9.99 13.12
N PRO A 291 -3.29 -9.20 13.72
CA PRO A 291 -4.52 -9.72 14.34
C PRO A 291 -5.60 -10.06 13.30
N ALA A 292 -5.26 -10.85 12.27
CA ALA A 292 -6.17 -11.25 11.21
C ALA A 292 -6.87 -12.59 11.52
N ASP A 293 -8.15 -12.68 11.15
CA ASP A 293 -8.99 -13.87 11.25
C ASP A 293 -8.76 -14.78 10.03
N VAL A 294 -7.54 -15.32 9.96
CA VAL A 294 -7.07 -16.20 8.89
C VAL A 294 -6.39 -17.44 9.46
N THR A 295 -6.22 -18.46 8.62
CA THR A 295 -5.51 -19.71 8.93
C THR A 295 -4.29 -19.88 8.02
N ILE A 296 -3.21 -20.45 8.55
CA ILE A 296 -2.03 -20.85 7.78
C ILE A 296 -1.88 -22.38 7.86
N ASP A 297 -1.56 -23.02 6.75
CA ASP A 297 -1.25 -24.45 6.70
C ASP A 297 0.26 -24.65 6.49
N LEU A 298 1.00 -24.85 7.59
CA LEU A 298 2.45 -25.09 7.51
C LEU A 298 2.79 -26.45 6.88
N ASN A 299 1.84 -27.38 6.73
CA ASN A 299 2.08 -28.65 6.05
C ASN A 299 1.96 -28.53 4.53
N ASN A 300 1.26 -27.52 4.02
CA ASN A 300 1.25 -27.20 2.60
C ASN A 300 2.64 -26.64 2.19
N PRO A 301 3.38 -27.34 1.31
CA PRO A 301 4.71 -26.89 0.90
C PRO A 301 4.70 -25.70 -0.06
N SER A 302 3.53 -25.35 -0.63
CA SER A 302 3.35 -24.21 -1.53
C SER A 302 3.56 -22.87 -0.84
N PHE A 303 3.91 -21.82 -1.59
CA PHE A 303 3.89 -20.45 -1.10
C PHE A 303 2.45 -19.95 -0.84
N GLN A 304 1.44 -20.56 -1.47
CA GLN A 304 0.01 -20.30 -1.20
C GLN A 304 -0.49 -21.09 0.01
N ASN A 305 0.28 -21.08 1.10
CA ASN A 305 -0.05 -21.78 2.34
C ASN A 305 -0.93 -20.95 3.31
N ILE A 306 -1.33 -19.76 2.88
CA ILE A 306 -2.21 -18.83 3.59
C ILE A 306 -3.09 -18.12 2.55
N GLN A 307 -4.29 -17.74 2.96
CA GLN A 307 -5.16 -16.83 2.21
C GLN A 307 -5.51 -15.66 3.12
N ILE A 308 -5.27 -14.42 2.67
CA ILE A 308 -5.54 -13.23 3.49
C ILE A 308 -6.61 -12.30 2.91
N TYR A 309 -7.03 -12.47 1.66
CA TYR A 309 -8.17 -11.73 1.12
C TYR A 309 -9.48 -12.18 1.78
N ARG A 310 -10.35 -11.20 2.09
CA ARG A 310 -11.53 -11.40 2.93
C ARG A 310 -12.49 -10.21 2.87
N SER A 311 -13.73 -10.42 3.30
CA SER A 311 -14.81 -9.41 3.25
C SER A 311 -15.34 -9.05 4.64
N PHE A 312 -15.79 -7.80 4.81
CA PHE A 312 -16.40 -7.26 6.02
C PHE A 312 -17.70 -6.55 5.68
N THR A 313 -18.69 -6.63 6.57
CA THR A 313 -19.97 -5.93 6.41
C THR A 313 -20.25 -5.13 7.66
N PHE A 314 -20.59 -3.86 7.47
CA PHE A 314 -20.90 -2.91 8.52
C PHE A 314 -22.34 -2.42 8.34
N GLY A 315 -23.28 -3.14 8.97
CA GLY A 315 -24.69 -2.78 8.88
C GLY A 315 -25.23 -2.91 7.45
N ASN A 316 -26.00 -1.92 7.03
CA ASN A 316 -26.39 -1.71 5.63
C ASN A 316 -25.52 -0.68 4.91
N LEU A 317 -24.55 -0.07 5.59
CA LEU A 317 -23.84 1.10 5.08
C LEU A 317 -22.69 0.70 4.17
N ALA A 318 -21.84 -0.25 4.58
CA ALA A 318 -20.64 -0.57 3.83
C ALA A 318 -20.32 -2.06 3.82
N THR A 319 -19.86 -2.55 2.67
CA THR A 319 -19.09 -3.78 2.54
C THR A 319 -17.65 -3.41 2.19
N LEU A 320 -16.66 -3.91 2.93
CA LEU A 320 -15.24 -3.75 2.63
C LEU A 320 -14.69 -5.08 2.12
N LEU A 321 -14.16 -5.09 0.89
CA LEU A 321 -13.46 -6.22 0.30
C LEU A 321 -11.96 -5.94 0.34
N MET A 322 -11.20 -6.76 1.05
CA MET A 322 -9.73 -6.70 1.05
C MET A 322 -9.20 -7.75 0.06
N THR A 323 -8.48 -7.33 -0.97
CA THR A 323 -7.80 -8.22 -1.94
C THR A 323 -6.33 -8.38 -1.61
N ASP A 324 -5.67 -9.34 -2.25
CA ASP A 324 -4.25 -9.68 -2.11
C ASP A 324 -3.64 -9.64 -3.51
N GLU A 325 -2.91 -8.57 -3.80
CA GLU A 325 -2.37 -8.28 -5.14
C GLU A 325 -0.94 -8.79 -5.32
N ARG A 326 -0.38 -9.54 -4.35
CA ARG A 326 0.99 -10.06 -4.41
C ARG A 326 1.08 -11.57 -4.53
N LEU A 327 0.26 -12.31 -3.79
CA LEU A 327 0.34 -13.78 -3.77
C LEU A 327 -0.24 -14.43 -5.02
N TYR A 328 -1.18 -13.76 -5.69
CA TYR A 328 -1.93 -14.29 -6.83
C TYR A 328 -1.61 -13.62 -8.15
N ARG A 329 -0.86 -12.52 -8.14
CA ARG A 329 -0.48 -11.86 -9.38
C ARG A 329 0.41 -12.71 -10.26
N ALA A 330 0.26 -12.51 -11.56
CA ALA A 330 1.23 -12.92 -12.56
C ALA A 330 2.51 -12.06 -12.43
N ASP A 331 3.55 -12.52 -13.11
CA ASP A 331 4.75 -11.75 -13.37
C ASP A 331 4.44 -10.43 -14.10
N HIS A 332 5.31 -9.44 -13.93
CA HIS A 332 5.23 -8.17 -14.64
C HIS A 332 5.12 -8.39 -16.14
N ILE A 333 4.32 -7.55 -16.81
CA ILE A 333 4.06 -7.72 -18.24
C ILE A 333 5.35 -7.62 -19.07
N ILE A 334 6.24 -6.70 -18.69
CA ILE A 334 7.58 -6.61 -19.28
C ILE A 334 8.58 -7.24 -18.31
N PRO A 335 9.19 -8.38 -18.67
CA PRO A 335 10.18 -9.03 -17.81
C PRO A 335 11.46 -8.20 -17.68
N GLU A 336 12.08 -8.20 -16.52
CA GLU A 336 13.30 -7.47 -16.22
C GLU A 336 14.49 -7.93 -17.05
N GLN A 337 14.56 -9.22 -17.41
CA GLN A 337 15.62 -9.70 -18.31
C GLN A 337 15.58 -8.98 -19.66
N SER A 338 14.39 -8.55 -20.11
CA SER A 338 14.21 -7.92 -21.42
C SER A 338 14.69 -6.47 -21.45
N THR A 339 14.72 -5.80 -20.30
CA THR A 339 15.06 -4.37 -20.18
C THR A 339 16.32 -4.11 -19.37
N GLY A 340 16.92 -5.13 -18.77
CA GLY A 340 18.15 -5.02 -17.99
C GLY A 340 17.93 -4.50 -16.56
N GLY A 341 16.72 -4.66 -16.01
CA GLY A 341 16.37 -4.25 -14.64
C GLY A 341 14.99 -3.60 -14.51
N ALA A 342 14.66 -3.11 -13.32
CA ALA A 342 13.33 -2.57 -12.98
C ALA A 342 12.93 -1.33 -13.80
N VAL A 343 13.89 -0.50 -14.23
CA VAL A 343 13.60 0.64 -15.10
C VAL A 343 13.42 0.15 -16.54
N GLY A 344 12.29 0.53 -17.16
CA GLY A 344 11.82 0.03 -18.43
C GLY A 344 10.91 -1.20 -18.32
N ALA A 345 11.13 -2.08 -17.34
CA ALA A 345 10.25 -3.23 -17.07
C ALA A 345 9.04 -2.85 -16.20
N ARG A 346 9.29 -2.10 -15.12
CA ARG A 346 8.28 -1.67 -14.15
C ARG A 346 8.09 -0.16 -14.13
N PHE A 347 9.17 0.60 -14.28
CA PHE A 347 9.10 2.07 -14.20
C PHE A 347 9.45 2.72 -15.52
N PHE A 348 8.81 3.84 -15.85
CA PHE A 348 9.02 4.55 -17.11
C PHE A 348 8.87 3.64 -18.35
N VAL A 349 7.79 2.88 -18.38
CA VAL A 349 7.50 1.88 -19.40
C VAL A 349 6.85 2.52 -20.61
N ARG A 350 7.27 2.17 -21.82
CA ARG A 350 6.62 2.65 -23.04
C ARG A 350 5.24 2.01 -23.21
N ALA A 351 4.22 2.83 -23.41
CA ALA A 351 2.83 2.39 -23.45
C ALA A 351 2.55 1.43 -24.63
N ASP A 352 3.17 1.64 -25.79
CA ASP A 352 3.04 0.76 -26.95
C ASP A 352 3.64 -0.63 -26.70
N LYS A 353 4.80 -0.68 -26.05
CA LYS A 353 5.49 -1.93 -25.69
C LYS A 353 4.74 -2.71 -24.63
N LEU A 354 4.22 -2.01 -23.62
CA LEU A 354 3.40 -2.63 -22.59
C LEU A 354 2.13 -3.26 -23.20
N ALA A 355 1.42 -2.51 -24.04
CA ALA A 355 0.20 -3.00 -24.68
C ALA A 355 0.47 -4.19 -25.62
N ALA A 356 1.55 -4.15 -26.40
CA ALA A 356 1.94 -5.27 -27.26
C ALA A 356 2.31 -6.52 -26.45
N ALA A 357 3.12 -6.37 -25.40
CA ALA A 357 3.51 -7.49 -24.55
C ALA A 357 2.32 -8.11 -23.81
N GLU A 358 1.38 -7.29 -23.31
CA GLU A 358 0.14 -7.76 -22.69
C GLU A 358 -0.70 -8.56 -23.69
N ALA A 359 -0.90 -8.02 -24.90
CA ALA A 359 -1.66 -8.70 -25.96
C ALA A 359 -1.01 -10.04 -26.38
N ASP A 360 0.31 -10.08 -26.51
CA ASP A 360 1.05 -11.29 -26.85
C ASP A 360 0.92 -12.36 -25.75
N LYS A 361 1.03 -11.98 -24.46
CA LYS A 361 0.82 -12.88 -23.32
C LYS A 361 -0.61 -13.46 -23.31
N ILE A 362 -1.62 -12.63 -23.54
CA ILE A 362 -3.04 -13.04 -23.61
C ILE A 362 -3.27 -13.99 -24.79
N ALA A 363 -2.78 -13.64 -25.98
CA ALA A 363 -2.93 -14.46 -27.17
C ALA A 363 -2.27 -15.83 -27.00
N ALA A 364 -1.06 -15.87 -26.43
CA ALA A 364 -0.34 -17.11 -26.12
C ALA A 364 -1.09 -18.01 -25.13
N ALA A 365 -1.90 -17.44 -24.24
CA ALA A 365 -2.72 -18.16 -23.28
C ALA A 365 -4.17 -18.42 -23.76
N GLY A 366 -4.45 -18.32 -25.06
CA GLY A 366 -5.78 -18.60 -25.60
C GLY A 366 -6.85 -17.60 -25.15
N ASN A 367 -6.46 -16.33 -24.99
CA ASN A 367 -7.27 -15.22 -24.47
C ASN A 367 -7.65 -15.31 -22.98
N ALA A 368 -6.93 -16.12 -22.19
CA ALA A 368 -7.06 -16.09 -20.74
C ALA A 368 -6.36 -14.86 -20.14
N LEU A 369 -6.90 -14.34 -19.03
CA LEU A 369 -6.28 -13.24 -18.25
C LEU A 369 -5.25 -13.73 -17.23
N THR A 370 -5.20 -15.03 -16.93
CA THR A 370 -4.28 -15.64 -15.97
C THR A 370 -2.80 -15.19 -16.10
N PRO A 371 -2.19 -15.03 -17.29
CA PRO A 371 -0.79 -14.58 -17.41
C PRO A 371 -0.59 -13.07 -17.22
N VAL A 372 -1.67 -12.30 -17.05
CA VAL A 372 -1.68 -10.83 -16.98
C VAL A 372 -2.56 -10.33 -15.83
N THR A 373 -2.60 -11.09 -14.74
CA THR A 373 -3.53 -10.87 -13.62
C THR A 373 -2.84 -10.29 -12.37
N MET A 374 -3.52 -9.41 -11.65
CA MET A 374 -3.33 -9.03 -10.26
C MET A 374 -3.97 -10.00 -9.27
N LEU A 375 -5.24 -10.31 -9.46
CA LEU A 375 -5.99 -11.06 -8.45
C LEU A 375 -5.86 -12.58 -8.62
N GLY A 376 -5.45 -13.04 -9.79
CA GLY A 376 -5.63 -14.44 -10.16
C GLY A 376 -7.09 -14.80 -10.37
N ASP A 377 -7.33 -15.96 -10.98
CA ASP A 377 -8.68 -16.31 -11.45
C ASP A 377 -9.68 -16.50 -10.30
N THR A 378 -9.26 -17.18 -9.22
CA THR A 378 -10.14 -17.49 -8.08
C THR A 378 -10.53 -16.24 -7.29
N GLN A 379 -9.58 -15.37 -6.99
CA GLN A 379 -9.86 -14.17 -6.21
C GLN A 379 -10.62 -13.13 -7.05
N ARG A 380 -10.33 -13.02 -8.35
CA ARG A 380 -11.14 -12.19 -9.27
C ARG A 380 -12.60 -12.62 -9.25
N ALA A 381 -12.88 -13.92 -9.39
CA ALA A 381 -14.24 -14.46 -9.31
C ALA A 381 -14.87 -14.19 -7.93
N TRP A 382 -14.12 -14.41 -6.85
CA TRP A 382 -14.57 -14.10 -5.49
C TRP A 382 -14.95 -12.63 -5.33
N TRP A 383 -14.13 -11.70 -5.83
CA TRP A 383 -14.39 -10.26 -5.78
C TRP A 383 -15.65 -9.90 -6.58
N GLN A 384 -15.78 -10.45 -7.78
CA GLN A 384 -16.94 -10.26 -8.66
C GLN A 384 -18.25 -10.72 -8.00
N ASP A 385 -18.23 -11.89 -7.37
CA ASP A 385 -19.39 -12.42 -6.64
C ASP A 385 -19.75 -11.54 -5.43
N HIS A 386 -18.76 -11.09 -4.66
CA HIS A 386 -18.99 -10.30 -3.45
C HIS A 386 -19.42 -8.87 -3.76
N VAL A 387 -18.87 -8.26 -4.80
CA VAL A 387 -19.22 -6.89 -5.20
C VAL A 387 -20.66 -6.85 -5.72
N VAL A 388 -21.13 -7.86 -6.47
CA VAL A 388 -22.54 -7.91 -6.92
C VAL A 388 -23.48 -8.36 -5.81
N GLY A 389 -23.04 -9.29 -4.95
CA GLY A 389 -23.85 -9.81 -3.84
C GLY A 389 -24.09 -8.80 -2.70
N ALA A 390 -23.30 -7.72 -2.62
CA ALA A 390 -23.40 -6.74 -1.55
C ALA A 390 -24.52 -5.70 -1.78
N ASN A 391 -25.55 -5.75 -0.92
CA ASN A 391 -26.67 -4.80 -0.90
C ASN A 391 -26.43 -3.56 -0.02
N THR A 392 -25.17 -3.24 0.27
CA THR A 392 -24.77 -2.10 1.09
C THR A 392 -24.70 -0.80 0.29
N THR A 393 -24.90 0.34 0.95
CA THR A 393 -24.84 1.68 0.33
C THR A 393 -23.50 1.97 -0.31
N TRP A 394 -22.42 1.42 0.24
CA TRP A 394 -21.05 1.56 -0.25
C TRP A 394 -20.35 0.21 -0.35
N LYS A 395 -19.59 0.04 -1.43
CA LYS A 395 -18.67 -1.08 -1.61
C LYS A 395 -17.26 -0.49 -1.56
N LEU A 396 -16.57 -0.71 -0.46
CA LEU A 396 -15.17 -0.31 -0.32
C LEU A 396 -14.28 -1.45 -0.79
N TRP A 397 -13.22 -1.11 -1.51
CA TRP A 397 -12.20 -2.07 -1.93
C TRP A 397 -10.86 -1.65 -1.34
N GLY A 398 -10.41 -2.35 -0.30
CA GLY A 398 -9.05 -2.15 0.22
C GLY A 398 -8.09 -3.00 -0.59
N ASN A 399 -7.10 -2.36 -1.20
CA ASN A 399 -6.05 -3.03 -1.95
C ASN A 399 -4.73 -2.30 -1.81
N GLU A 400 -3.67 -2.94 -2.27
CA GLU A 400 -2.30 -2.48 -2.17
C GLU A 400 -2.02 -1.36 -3.17
N LEU A 401 -2.40 -1.56 -4.44
CA LEU A 401 -1.90 -0.76 -5.55
C LEU A 401 -2.95 0.18 -6.13
N ALA A 402 -2.53 1.39 -6.49
CA ALA A 402 -3.42 2.38 -7.07
C ALA A 402 -3.99 1.92 -8.42
N MET A 403 -5.27 2.22 -8.62
CA MET A 403 -6.04 1.93 -9.84
C MET A 403 -5.97 3.07 -10.86
N LEU A 404 -5.50 4.24 -10.41
CA LEU A 404 -5.41 5.47 -11.21
C LEU A 404 -4.24 5.43 -12.18
N ARG A 405 -4.53 5.62 -13.47
CA ARG A 405 -3.49 5.68 -14.51
C ARG A 405 -2.55 6.86 -14.28
N MET A 406 -1.26 6.58 -14.36
CA MET A 406 -0.17 7.55 -14.35
C MET A 406 0.65 7.43 -15.63
N GLN A 407 0.37 8.33 -16.57
CA GLN A 407 1.09 8.41 -17.83
C GLN A 407 1.57 9.84 -18.15
N VAL A 408 2.56 9.94 -19.02
CA VAL A 408 3.06 11.21 -19.58
C VAL A 408 3.34 11.02 -21.06
N ASP A 409 2.78 11.88 -21.92
CA ASP A 409 3.22 11.99 -23.33
C ASP A 409 4.47 12.86 -23.36
N ILE A 410 5.64 12.24 -23.38
CA ILE A 410 6.93 12.93 -23.27
C ILE A 410 7.17 13.89 -24.44
N PRO A 411 6.93 13.53 -25.72
CA PRO A 411 6.99 14.48 -26.82
C PRO A 411 6.15 15.74 -26.58
N GLN A 412 4.91 15.58 -26.10
CA GLN A 412 4.02 16.70 -25.80
C GLN A 412 4.52 17.53 -24.61
N ALA A 413 4.95 16.87 -23.54
CA ALA A 413 5.40 17.51 -22.30
C ALA A 413 6.67 18.33 -22.52
N LEU A 414 7.65 17.77 -23.23
CA LEU A 414 8.88 18.48 -23.58
C LEU A 414 8.62 19.61 -24.56
N ALA A 415 7.73 19.41 -25.53
CA ALA A 415 7.38 20.48 -26.46
C ALA A 415 6.73 21.68 -25.76
N ASP A 416 5.91 21.45 -24.73
CA ASP A 416 5.33 22.50 -23.90
C ASP A 416 6.40 23.25 -23.09
N LEU A 417 7.28 22.52 -22.38
CA LEU A 417 8.39 23.12 -21.65
C LEU A 417 9.31 23.95 -22.54
N ILE A 418 9.73 23.39 -23.68
CA ILE A 418 10.64 24.03 -24.63
C ILE A 418 9.98 25.26 -25.26
N ALA A 419 8.70 25.19 -25.66
CA ALA A 419 7.99 26.33 -26.23
C ALA A 419 7.86 27.49 -25.23
N LYS A 420 7.54 27.19 -23.96
CA LYS A 420 7.50 28.19 -22.88
C LYS A 420 8.88 28.81 -22.64
N GLY A 421 9.93 28.00 -22.59
CA GLY A 421 11.30 28.48 -22.43
C GLY A 421 11.78 29.35 -23.60
N LEU A 422 11.43 29.00 -24.83
CA LEU A 422 11.71 29.84 -26.02
C LEU A 422 10.98 31.19 -25.96
N ALA A 423 9.72 31.20 -25.53
CA ALA A 423 8.95 32.44 -25.33
C ALA A 423 9.53 33.33 -24.22
N GLN A 424 10.12 32.75 -23.17
CA GLN A 424 10.83 33.50 -22.14
C GLN A 424 12.13 34.11 -22.66
N LEU A 425 12.87 33.40 -23.52
CA LEU A 425 14.10 33.90 -24.14
C LEU A 425 13.85 34.96 -25.21
N ASN A 426 12.74 34.83 -25.94
CA ASN A 426 12.35 35.77 -26.99
C ASN A 426 10.84 36.04 -26.90
N GLY A 427 10.48 37.18 -26.31
CA GLY A 427 9.08 37.58 -26.10
C GLY A 427 8.24 37.66 -27.37
N VAL A 428 8.85 37.76 -28.55
CA VAL A 428 8.16 37.70 -29.86
C VAL A 428 7.46 36.36 -30.08
N LEU A 429 7.96 35.28 -29.45
CA LEU A 429 7.38 33.93 -29.55
C LEU A 429 6.22 33.68 -28.58
N ALA A 430 5.97 34.58 -27.62
CA ALA A 430 4.94 34.39 -26.60
C ALA A 430 3.52 34.13 -27.15
N PRO A 431 3.05 34.80 -28.22
CA PRO A 431 1.74 34.50 -28.81
C PRO A 431 1.66 33.13 -29.48
N LEU A 432 2.81 32.49 -29.76
CA LEU A 432 2.89 31.24 -30.52
C LEU A 432 3.09 30.00 -29.64
N VAL A 433 3.10 30.11 -28.30
CA VAL A 433 3.45 28.99 -27.42
C VAL A 433 2.64 27.73 -27.73
N ALA A 434 1.31 27.82 -27.81
CA ALA A 434 0.46 26.66 -28.10
C ALA A 434 0.78 26.03 -29.46
N ASP A 435 0.95 26.84 -30.51
CA ASP A 435 1.28 26.35 -31.84
C ASP A 435 2.69 25.74 -31.90
N MET A 436 3.66 26.35 -31.20
CA MET A 436 5.03 25.83 -31.09
C MET A 436 5.01 24.48 -30.38
N THR A 437 4.24 24.34 -29.30
CA THR A 437 4.07 23.08 -28.59
C THR A 437 3.51 22.00 -29.50
N THR A 438 2.42 22.26 -30.22
CA THR A 438 1.84 21.28 -31.16
C THR A 438 2.82 20.92 -32.29
N ALA A 439 3.48 21.92 -32.88
CA ALA A 439 4.40 21.71 -33.99
C ALA A 439 5.66 20.94 -33.56
N LEU A 440 6.28 21.32 -32.45
CA LEU A 440 7.45 20.62 -31.92
C LEU A 440 7.10 19.19 -31.49
N ALA A 441 5.96 18.98 -30.84
CA ALA A 441 5.52 17.62 -30.51
C ALA A 441 5.33 16.76 -31.78
N SER A 442 4.82 17.34 -32.86
CA SER A 442 4.72 16.67 -34.17
C SER A 442 6.10 16.31 -34.73
N ASP A 443 7.06 17.25 -34.70
CA ASP A 443 8.42 17.00 -35.18
C ASP A 443 9.12 15.91 -34.35
N LEU A 444 8.95 15.90 -33.03
CA LEU A 444 9.51 14.88 -32.12
C LEU A 444 8.88 13.50 -32.33
N ARG A 445 7.56 13.42 -32.57
CA ARG A 445 6.91 12.16 -32.93
C ARG A 445 7.40 11.65 -34.30
N GLY A 446 7.63 12.55 -35.25
CA GLY A 446 8.26 12.22 -36.54
C GLY A 446 9.67 11.65 -36.37
N ALA A 447 10.49 12.27 -35.50
CA ALA A 447 11.82 11.77 -35.13
C ALA A 447 11.75 10.36 -34.52
N ARG A 448 10.80 10.14 -33.60
CA ARG A 448 10.56 8.84 -32.98
C ARG A 448 10.24 7.78 -34.01
N ALA A 449 9.33 8.07 -34.94
CA ALA A 449 8.96 7.16 -36.01
C ALA A 449 10.14 6.83 -36.95
N ALA A 450 11.04 7.79 -37.18
CA ALA A 450 12.27 7.59 -37.95
C ALA A 450 13.38 6.85 -37.17
N GLY A 451 13.21 6.67 -35.85
CA GLY A 451 14.18 5.98 -34.99
C GLY A 451 15.48 6.75 -34.73
N THR A 452 15.53 8.06 -35.00
CA THR A 452 16.77 8.84 -34.87
C THR A 452 16.52 10.31 -34.50
N LEU A 453 17.40 10.84 -33.65
CA LEU A 453 17.51 12.28 -33.36
C LEU A 453 18.60 12.97 -34.21
N ALA A 454 19.34 12.21 -35.01
CA ALA A 454 20.41 12.77 -35.83
C ALA A 454 19.82 13.58 -36.99
N GLY A 455 20.27 14.83 -37.15
CA GLY A 455 19.91 15.66 -38.29
C GLY A 455 18.48 16.22 -38.28
N LEU A 456 17.83 16.35 -37.11
CA LEU A 456 16.48 16.92 -37.01
C LEU A 456 16.41 18.33 -37.61
N THR A 457 15.43 18.53 -38.50
CA THR A 457 15.20 19.79 -39.22
C THR A 457 14.01 20.59 -38.70
N TYR A 458 13.16 20.00 -37.85
CA TYR A 458 11.98 20.63 -37.22
C TYR A 458 11.06 21.40 -38.20
N PRO A 459 10.59 20.76 -39.29
CA PRO A 459 9.84 21.45 -40.34
C PRO A 459 8.54 22.08 -39.84
N ALA A 460 7.80 21.42 -38.94
CA ALA A 460 6.55 21.98 -38.43
C ALA A 460 6.82 23.21 -37.55
N LEU A 461 7.80 23.13 -36.64
CA LEU A 461 8.13 24.25 -35.77
C LEU A 461 8.69 25.45 -36.54
N ARG A 462 9.50 25.21 -37.58
CA ARG A 462 10.00 26.28 -38.47
C ARG A 462 8.86 27.05 -39.13
N ASN A 463 7.85 26.34 -39.61
CA ASN A 463 6.66 26.97 -40.20
C ASN A 463 5.92 27.84 -39.18
N VAL A 464 5.88 27.42 -37.93
CA VAL A 464 5.25 28.17 -36.85
C VAL A 464 6.00 29.46 -36.53
N VAL A 465 7.32 29.40 -36.33
CA VAL A 465 8.10 30.57 -35.89
C VAL A 465 8.37 31.58 -37.01
N SER A 466 8.30 31.17 -38.27
CA SER A 466 8.44 32.08 -39.41
C SER A 466 7.31 33.12 -39.48
N ARG A 467 6.15 32.83 -38.89
CA ARG A 467 5.00 33.76 -38.78
C ARG A 467 5.32 35.04 -38.03
N VAL A 468 6.38 35.03 -37.22
CA VAL A 468 6.89 36.22 -36.50
C VAL A 468 8.27 36.66 -36.99
N GLY A 469 8.62 36.29 -38.24
CA GLY A 469 9.83 36.77 -38.92
C GLY A 469 11.12 36.03 -38.56
N ILE A 470 11.05 34.89 -37.85
CA ILE A 470 12.25 34.08 -37.58
C ILE A 470 12.66 33.34 -38.86
N SER A 471 13.82 33.71 -39.43
CA SER A 471 14.39 33.06 -40.61
C SER A 471 14.93 31.67 -40.29
N SER A 472 15.09 30.81 -41.30
CA SER A 472 15.72 29.50 -41.12
C SER A 472 17.13 29.60 -40.54
N ALA A 473 17.93 30.58 -40.99
CA ALA A 473 19.27 30.81 -40.45
C ALA A 473 19.24 31.19 -38.96
N THR A 474 18.29 32.04 -38.57
CA THR A 474 18.07 32.41 -37.16
C THR A 474 17.64 31.19 -36.35
N PHE A 475 16.70 30.40 -36.87
CA PHE A 475 16.25 29.17 -36.22
C PHE A 475 17.43 28.22 -35.95
N ASP A 476 18.26 27.97 -36.96
CA ASP A 476 19.43 27.08 -36.84
C ASP A 476 20.46 27.59 -35.86
N ALA A 477 20.65 28.91 -35.77
CA ALA A 477 21.62 29.52 -34.89
C ALA A 477 21.16 29.59 -33.42
N THR A 478 19.86 29.72 -33.14
CA THR A 478 19.37 30.05 -31.78
C THR A 478 18.32 29.09 -31.23
N ILE A 479 17.34 28.67 -32.02
CA ILE A 479 16.22 27.84 -31.57
C ILE A 479 16.62 26.37 -31.58
N LYS A 480 17.20 25.89 -32.68
CA LYS A 480 17.60 24.49 -32.84
C LYS A 480 18.54 24.01 -31.72
N PRO A 481 19.63 24.72 -31.37
CA PRO A 481 20.53 24.28 -30.29
C PRO A 481 19.84 24.25 -28.93
N TYR A 482 18.90 25.17 -28.69
CA TYR A 482 18.10 25.21 -27.45
C TYR A 482 17.20 23.97 -27.32
N ILE A 483 16.62 23.49 -28.42
CA ILE A 483 15.81 22.27 -28.45
C ILE A 483 16.71 21.03 -28.28
N ASP A 484 17.74 20.90 -29.13
CA ASP A 484 18.57 19.70 -29.20
C ASP A 484 19.21 19.35 -27.84
N GLN A 485 19.65 20.35 -27.08
CA GLN A 485 20.29 20.14 -25.76
C GLN A 485 19.32 19.66 -24.66
N ARG A 486 18.01 19.61 -24.93
CA ARG A 486 16.95 19.22 -23.99
C ARG A 486 16.25 17.91 -24.36
N LEU A 487 16.65 17.26 -25.44
CA LEU A 487 16.01 16.02 -25.85
C LEU A 487 16.56 14.82 -25.04
N PRO A 488 15.69 13.92 -24.57
CA PRO A 488 16.11 12.67 -23.97
C PRO A 488 16.58 11.69 -25.05
N SER A 489 16.91 10.46 -24.65
CA SER A 489 17.08 9.38 -25.63
C SER A 489 15.81 9.18 -26.46
N ILE A 490 15.96 8.70 -27.69
CA ILE A 490 14.84 8.48 -28.62
C ILE A 490 13.79 7.51 -28.07
N GLU A 491 14.17 6.59 -27.17
CA GLU A 491 13.25 5.64 -26.54
C GLU A 491 12.33 6.29 -25.51
N LEU A 492 12.71 7.43 -24.93
CA LEU A 492 11.85 8.18 -24.01
C LEU A 492 10.90 9.13 -24.73
N LEU A 493 11.05 9.37 -26.04
CA LEU A 493 10.12 10.17 -26.84
C LEU A 493 8.87 9.37 -27.22
N ASP A 494 8.15 8.91 -26.20
CA ASP A 494 6.93 8.11 -26.32
C ASP A 494 5.92 8.53 -25.24
N ARG A 495 4.74 7.91 -25.27
CA ARG A 495 3.85 7.91 -24.12
C ARG A 495 4.37 6.90 -23.09
N ILE A 496 4.70 7.39 -21.91
CA ILE A 496 5.32 6.61 -20.84
C ILE A 496 4.31 6.36 -19.73
N ILE A 497 4.20 5.11 -19.30
CA ILE A 497 3.55 4.67 -18.07
C ILE A 497 4.58 4.74 -16.94
N LEU A 498 4.28 5.49 -15.88
CA LEU A 498 5.28 5.78 -14.86
C LEU A 498 5.55 4.58 -13.94
N ASN A 499 4.51 3.84 -13.58
CA ASN A 499 4.61 2.66 -12.71
C ASN A 499 3.70 1.54 -13.22
N ALA A 500 4.30 0.51 -13.80
CA ALA A 500 3.68 -0.73 -14.27
C ALA A 500 3.79 -1.88 -13.26
N ASP A 501 4.33 -1.65 -12.06
CA ASP A 501 4.13 -2.58 -10.93
C ASP A 501 2.68 -2.53 -10.43
N GLN A 502 2.04 -1.34 -10.53
CA GLN A 502 0.63 -1.12 -10.21
C GLN A 502 -0.33 -1.62 -11.29
N TRP A 503 -1.64 -1.38 -11.11
CA TRP A 503 -2.69 -1.73 -12.07
C TRP A 503 -2.51 -1.17 -13.49
N ASP A 504 -1.64 -0.18 -13.66
CA ASP A 504 -1.22 0.31 -14.97
C ASP A 504 -0.45 -0.69 -15.81
N GLY A 505 0.23 -1.63 -15.16
CA GLY A 505 0.86 -2.79 -15.80
C GLY A 505 -0.12 -3.87 -16.20
N TYR A 506 -1.30 -3.94 -15.58
CA TYR A 506 -2.25 -5.07 -15.70
C TYR A 506 -3.60 -4.58 -16.23
N ASN A 507 -3.50 -3.87 -17.35
CA ASN A 507 -4.59 -3.09 -17.93
C ASN A 507 -5.75 -3.96 -18.40
N ALA A 508 -5.47 -5.16 -18.93
CA ALA A 508 -6.49 -6.09 -19.39
C ALA A 508 -7.39 -6.57 -18.25
N GLU A 509 -6.83 -6.92 -17.09
CA GLU A 509 -7.65 -7.29 -15.94
C GLU A 509 -8.38 -6.07 -15.35
N ARG A 510 -7.73 -4.90 -15.27
CA ARG A 510 -8.41 -3.66 -14.85
C ARG A 510 -9.66 -3.40 -15.70
N LYS A 511 -9.53 -3.44 -17.03
CA LYS A 511 -10.65 -3.28 -17.97
C LYS A 511 -11.71 -4.35 -17.75
N ASN A 512 -11.32 -5.60 -17.51
CA ASN A 512 -12.27 -6.68 -17.23
C ASN A 512 -13.12 -6.40 -15.97
N LEU A 513 -12.49 -5.97 -14.88
CA LEU A 513 -13.18 -5.62 -13.64
C LEU A 513 -14.12 -4.41 -13.84
N MET A 514 -13.67 -3.36 -14.54
CA MET A 514 -14.50 -2.18 -14.79
C MET A 514 -15.67 -2.49 -15.71
N ALA A 515 -15.45 -3.31 -16.75
CA ALA A 515 -16.51 -3.81 -17.62
C ALA A 515 -17.54 -4.64 -16.84
N PHE A 516 -17.07 -5.47 -15.89
CA PHE A 516 -17.94 -6.25 -15.02
C PHE A 516 -18.82 -5.36 -14.14
N LEU A 517 -18.27 -4.31 -13.51
CA LEU A 517 -19.06 -3.35 -12.72
C LEU A 517 -20.13 -2.66 -13.58
N LYS A 518 -19.75 -2.19 -14.77
CA LYS A 518 -20.69 -1.57 -15.72
C LYS A 518 -21.81 -2.52 -16.14
N ALA A 519 -21.47 -3.76 -16.52
CA ALA A 519 -22.43 -4.76 -16.95
C ALA A 519 -23.46 -5.11 -15.86
N ASN A 520 -23.05 -5.00 -14.59
CA ASN A 520 -23.91 -5.28 -13.42
C ASN A 520 -24.50 -4.00 -12.78
N SER A 521 -24.36 -2.83 -13.42
CA SER A 521 -24.87 -1.55 -12.90
C SER A 521 -24.40 -1.23 -11.46
N VAL A 522 -23.16 -1.58 -11.15
CA VAL A 522 -22.54 -1.28 -9.85
C VAL A 522 -21.81 0.06 -9.94
N HIS A 523 -22.29 1.05 -9.20
CA HIS A 523 -21.79 2.45 -9.27
C HIS A 523 -21.26 2.99 -7.93
N ASN A 524 -21.30 2.19 -6.86
CA ASN A 524 -21.00 2.63 -5.50
C ASN A 524 -19.71 2.03 -4.95
N VAL A 525 -18.70 1.85 -5.81
CA VAL A 525 -17.38 1.32 -5.45
C VAL A 525 -16.39 2.46 -5.19
N VAL A 526 -15.67 2.39 -4.08
CA VAL A 526 -14.53 3.27 -3.77
C VAL A 526 -13.35 2.42 -3.30
N THR A 527 -12.22 2.53 -3.99
CA THR A 527 -10.97 1.86 -3.60
C THR A 527 -10.19 2.69 -2.58
N LEU A 528 -9.52 2.00 -1.65
CA LEU A 528 -8.61 2.51 -0.64
C LEU A 528 -7.25 1.86 -0.92
N SER A 529 -6.32 2.61 -1.52
CA SER A 529 -5.03 2.09 -2.02
C SER A 529 -3.82 2.80 -1.42
N GLY A 530 -2.62 2.22 -1.59
CA GLY A 530 -1.35 2.69 -1.03
C GLY A 530 -0.18 2.60 -2.02
N ASP A 531 0.96 2.05 -1.58
CA ASP A 531 2.22 1.77 -2.32
C ASP A 531 2.97 2.98 -2.89
N ILE A 532 2.27 3.90 -3.58
CA ILE A 532 2.94 4.91 -4.41
C ILE A 532 3.60 6.04 -3.62
N HIS A 533 3.35 6.12 -2.31
CA HIS A 533 3.84 7.16 -1.40
C HIS A 533 3.45 8.58 -1.86
N ALA A 534 2.17 8.76 -2.20
CA ALA A 534 1.57 10.04 -2.58
C ALA A 534 0.08 10.04 -2.23
N PHE A 535 -0.49 11.22 -2.00
CA PHE A 535 -1.94 11.36 -1.90
C PHE A 535 -2.55 11.63 -3.27
N PHE A 536 -3.36 10.69 -3.75
CA PHE A 536 -4.16 10.86 -4.97
C PHE A 536 -5.64 10.64 -4.67
N ALA A 537 -6.48 11.33 -5.45
CA ALA A 537 -7.88 10.98 -5.57
C ALA A 537 -8.33 11.21 -7.01
N GLY A 538 -9.09 10.25 -7.54
CA GLY A 538 -9.50 10.34 -8.94
C GLY A 538 -10.55 9.32 -9.34
N GLN A 539 -10.89 9.41 -10.62
CA GLN A 539 -11.91 8.56 -11.23
C GLN A 539 -11.22 7.40 -11.93
N VAL A 540 -11.61 6.16 -11.61
CA VAL A 540 -11.13 5.00 -12.34
C VAL A 540 -11.98 4.82 -13.58
N MET A 541 -11.32 4.83 -14.74
CA MET A 541 -12.00 4.74 -16.03
C MET A 541 -12.22 3.29 -16.46
N ASP A 542 -13.25 3.04 -17.26
CA ASP A 542 -13.51 1.74 -17.86
C ASP A 542 -12.38 1.28 -18.77
N ASP A 543 -11.87 2.19 -19.59
CA ASP A 543 -10.70 2.03 -20.42
C ASP A 543 -10.00 3.38 -20.58
N TYR A 544 -8.85 3.55 -19.90
CA TYR A 544 -8.02 4.76 -20.01
C TYR A 544 -7.48 5.04 -21.42
N ASP A 545 -7.41 4.02 -22.28
CA ASP A 545 -6.93 4.13 -23.66
C ASP A 545 -8.06 4.42 -24.66
N ALA A 546 -9.33 4.41 -24.22
CA ALA A 546 -10.46 4.75 -25.07
C ALA A 546 -10.42 6.23 -25.50
N ALA A 547 -11.01 6.54 -26.67
CA ALA A 547 -11.13 7.92 -27.14
C ALA A 547 -12.01 8.79 -26.23
N SER A 548 -12.91 8.17 -25.47
CA SER A 548 -13.77 8.84 -24.48
C SER A 548 -13.97 7.91 -23.28
N PRO A 549 -12.98 7.84 -22.36
CA PRO A 549 -13.06 7.00 -21.18
C PRO A 549 -14.22 7.43 -20.27
N ALA A 550 -14.93 6.46 -19.71
CA ALA A 550 -16.03 6.71 -18.78
C ALA A 550 -15.64 6.28 -17.36
N SER A 551 -15.91 7.13 -16.36
CA SER A 551 -15.65 6.81 -14.96
C SER A 551 -16.56 5.69 -14.45
N VAL A 552 -16.01 4.73 -13.72
CA VAL A 552 -16.72 3.54 -13.20
C VAL A 552 -16.74 3.51 -11.68
N MET A 553 -15.63 3.90 -11.04
CA MET A 553 -15.49 3.96 -9.60
C MET A 553 -14.51 5.05 -9.19
N VAL A 554 -14.32 5.26 -7.89
CA VAL A 554 -13.33 6.19 -7.34
C VAL A 554 -12.18 5.41 -6.71
N ASP A 555 -10.98 5.97 -6.78
CA ASP A 555 -9.81 5.49 -6.03
C ASP A 555 -9.26 6.61 -5.16
N LEU A 556 -9.03 6.29 -3.89
CA LEU A 556 -8.43 7.15 -2.87
C LEU A 556 -7.11 6.51 -2.45
N VAL A 557 -6.01 7.17 -2.79
CA VAL A 557 -4.65 6.67 -2.54
C VAL A 557 -4.06 7.42 -1.35
N THR A 558 -3.65 6.70 -0.30
CA THR A 558 -2.96 7.32 0.84
C THR A 558 -1.47 7.41 0.59
N ALA A 559 -0.84 8.49 1.06
CA ALA A 559 0.60 8.54 1.19
C ALA A 559 1.09 7.52 2.23
N GLY A 560 2.39 7.22 2.18
CA GLY A 560 3.03 6.44 3.22
C GLY A 560 3.07 7.21 4.53
N VAL A 561 2.93 6.51 5.65
CA VAL A 561 3.04 7.10 6.99
C VAL A 561 4.41 7.77 7.18
N SER A 562 5.46 7.18 6.62
CA SER A 562 6.82 7.72 6.72
C SER A 562 7.72 7.47 5.51
N SER A 563 7.39 6.49 4.67
CA SER A 563 8.24 6.10 3.56
C SER A 563 8.45 7.23 2.53
N ASN A 564 9.61 7.22 1.87
CA ASN A 564 10.06 8.27 0.95
C ASN A 564 9.02 8.60 -0.14
N THR A 565 8.72 9.89 -0.34
CA THR A 565 7.69 10.35 -1.27
C THR A 565 7.94 9.95 -2.72
N LEU A 566 6.88 9.86 -3.53
CA LEU A 566 7.00 9.67 -4.99
C LEU A 566 7.93 10.72 -5.62
N LEU A 567 7.83 11.98 -5.19
CA LEU A 567 8.71 13.03 -5.68
C LEU A 567 10.18 12.74 -5.38
N SER A 568 10.53 12.31 -4.16
CA SER A 568 11.94 12.06 -3.82
C SER A 568 12.51 10.90 -4.63
N ARG A 569 11.72 9.84 -4.84
CA ARG A 569 12.09 8.68 -5.68
C ARG A 569 12.34 9.09 -7.13
N LEU A 570 11.42 9.81 -7.76
CA LEU A 570 11.58 10.25 -9.16
C LEU A 570 12.68 11.31 -9.32
N ARG A 571 12.87 12.17 -8.33
CA ARG A 571 14.00 13.12 -8.29
C ARG A 571 15.33 12.39 -8.26
N ALA A 572 15.49 11.43 -7.35
CA ALA A 572 16.70 10.62 -7.26
C ALA A 572 17.00 9.93 -8.60
N ARG A 573 15.96 9.51 -9.35
CA ARG A 573 16.12 8.95 -10.68
C ARG A 573 16.68 9.94 -11.69
N VAL A 574 16.06 11.11 -11.87
CA VAL A 574 16.50 12.10 -12.88
C VAL A 574 17.82 12.80 -12.52
N ASP A 575 18.24 12.73 -11.25
CA ASP A 575 19.49 13.31 -10.78
C ASP A 575 20.67 12.33 -10.92
N ASN A 576 20.44 11.03 -10.72
CA ASN A 576 21.51 10.02 -10.72
C ASN A 576 21.60 9.21 -12.02
N ASP A 577 20.59 9.25 -12.89
CA ASP A 577 20.63 8.56 -14.18
C ASP A 577 20.57 9.52 -15.37
N GLN A 578 21.67 9.59 -16.10
CA GLN A 578 21.84 10.51 -17.23
C GLN A 578 20.83 10.26 -18.37
N ALA A 579 20.31 9.04 -18.51
CA ALA A 579 19.28 8.76 -19.52
C ALA A 579 17.97 9.50 -19.22
N PHE A 580 17.72 9.89 -17.96
CA PHE A 580 16.51 10.54 -17.50
C PHE A 580 16.69 12.03 -17.18
N ALA A 581 17.91 12.55 -17.22
CA ALA A 581 18.23 13.93 -16.86
C ALA A 581 17.43 14.99 -17.65
N ALA A 582 17.11 14.72 -18.92
CA ALA A 582 16.30 15.60 -19.76
C ALA A 582 14.84 15.72 -19.28
N LEU A 583 14.36 14.80 -18.45
CA LEU A 583 13.01 14.83 -17.87
C LEU A 583 12.93 15.63 -16.57
N ARG A 584 14.07 16.16 -16.08
CA ARG A 584 14.15 16.83 -14.77
C ARG A 584 13.06 17.87 -14.56
N GLU A 585 12.89 18.78 -15.52
CA GLU A 585 11.92 19.88 -15.41
C GLU A 585 10.44 19.41 -15.38
N LEU A 586 10.16 18.18 -15.82
CA LEU A 586 8.84 17.56 -15.68
C LEU A 586 8.56 17.04 -14.25
N ILE A 587 9.62 16.81 -13.47
CA ILE A 587 9.55 16.29 -12.10
C ILE A 587 9.71 17.42 -11.09
N TYR A 588 10.76 18.23 -11.25
CA TYR A 588 11.02 19.36 -10.38
C TYR A 588 11.82 20.47 -11.09
N SER A 589 11.78 21.66 -10.50
CA SER A 589 12.69 22.76 -10.86
C SER A 589 13.21 23.45 -9.59
N ASN A 590 14.15 24.38 -9.74
CA ASN A 590 14.67 25.19 -8.63
C ASN A 590 14.36 26.67 -8.88
N ALA A 591 13.73 27.32 -7.89
CA ALA A 591 13.58 28.76 -7.83
C ALA A 591 14.54 29.30 -6.76
N GLY A 592 15.77 29.65 -7.18
CA GLY A 592 16.85 29.91 -6.22
C GLY A 592 17.25 28.64 -5.48
N SER A 593 17.19 28.66 -4.15
CA SER A 593 17.41 27.48 -3.29
C SER A 593 16.15 26.67 -3.00
N THR A 594 14.98 27.11 -3.48
CA THR A 594 13.70 26.45 -3.22
C THR A 594 13.41 25.42 -4.30
N LEU A 595 13.18 24.18 -3.89
CA LEU A 595 12.68 23.11 -4.75
C LEU A 595 11.20 23.39 -5.11
N VAL A 596 10.89 23.33 -6.40
CA VAL A 596 9.52 23.46 -6.92
C VAL A 596 9.10 22.12 -7.50
N ASN A 597 8.07 21.49 -6.91
CA ASN A 597 7.47 20.26 -7.39
C ASN A 597 6.66 20.53 -8.68
N THR A 598 7.21 20.20 -9.85
CA THR A 598 6.49 20.32 -11.14
C THR A 598 5.71 19.05 -11.48
N LEU A 599 6.05 17.91 -10.86
CA LEU A 599 5.42 16.62 -11.09
C LEU A 599 3.90 16.66 -10.87
N ASN A 600 3.42 17.33 -9.82
CA ASN A 600 1.98 17.47 -9.56
C ASN A 600 1.23 18.04 -10.78
N ALA A 601 1.81 19.06 -11.44
CA ALA A 601 1.21 19.68 -12.62
C ALA A 601 1.36 18.80 -13.88
N THR A 602 2.51 18.15 -14.05
CA THR A 602 2.76 17.19 -15.13
C THR A 602 1.71 16.08 -15.09
N LEU A 603 1.51 15.45 -13.93
CA LEU A 603 0.53 14.37 -13.78
C LEU A 603 -0.89 14.83 -14.10
N ARG A 604 -1.35 15.95 -13.54
CA ARG A 604 -2.70 16.48 -13.84
C ARG A 604 -2.93 16.79 -15.31
N THR A 605 -1.88 17.23 -16.02
CA THR A 605 -1.97 17.57 -17.44
C THR A 605 -2.23 16.32 -18.30
N PHE A 606 -1.57 15.21 -18.00
CA PHE A 606 -1.63 13.98 -18.81
C PHE A 606 -2.61 12.93 -18.28
N ASN A 607 -3.19 13.17 -17.11
CA ASN A 607 -4.08 12.24 -16.41
C ASN A 607 -5.30 13.03 -15.87
N PRO A 608 -6.24 13.46 -16.73
CA PRO A 608 -7.35 14.33 -16.35
C PRO A 608 -8.33 13.71 -15.35
N TRP A 609 -8.26 12.39 -15.14
CA TRP A 609 -8.99 11.65 -14.12
C TRP A 609 -8.41 11.81 -12.71
N LEU A 610 -7.16 12.25 -12.56
CA LEU A 610 -6.57 12.61 -11.27
C LEU A 610 -7.10 13.98 -10.83
N ARG A 611 -8.04 13.98 -9.88
CA ARG A 611 -8.66 15.22 -9.36
C ARG A 611 -7.84 15.85 -8.24
N HIS A 612 -7.16 15.04 -7.44
CA HIS A 612 -6.18 15.49 -6.45
C HIS A 612 -4.85 14.78 -6.70
N VAL A 613 -3.75 15.54 -6.65
CA VAL A 613 -2.38 15.06 -6.83
C VAL A 613 -1.46 15.78 -5.86
N GLU A 614 -0.92 15.05 -4.89
CA GLU A 614 0.17 15.50 -4.03
C GLU A 614 1.26 14.43 -3.92
N THR A 615 2.31 14.58 -4.73
CA THR A 615 3.42 13.62 -4.83
C THR A 615 4.52 13.80 -3.78
N ASN A 616 4.46 14.86 -2.98
CA ASN A 616 5.49 15.14 -1.97
C ASN A 616 4.86 15.25 -0.57
N ALA A 617 4.28 14.15 -0.13
CA ALA A 617 3.67 14.05 1.19
C ALA A 617 3.91 12.68 1.82
N GLU A 618 4.12 12.70 3.13
CA GLU A 618 3.90 11.59 4.06
C GLU A 618 2.66 11.90 4.91
N GLY A 619 1.97 10.86 5.38
CA GLY A 619 0.87 11.02 6.33
C GLY A 619 -0.16 9.90 6.32
N TYR A 620 -1.42 10.27 6.57
CA TYR A 620 -2.52 9.32 6.69
C TYR A 620 -3.85 9.87 6.16
N ALA A 621 -4.81 8.97 5.90
CA ALA A 621 -6.15 9.33 5.46
C ALA A 621 -7.20 9.01 6.53
N LEU A 622 -8.11 9.96 6.79
CA LEU A 622 -9.29 9.79 7.65
C LEU A 622 -10.57 9.84 6.85
N VAL A 623 -11.38 8.79 6.94
CA VAL A 623 -12.64 8.66 6.23
C VAL A 623 -13.83 8.76 7.18
N THR A 624 -14.78 9.61 6.83
CA THR A 624 -16.14 9.61 7.37
C THR A 624 -17.11 9.19 6.27
N LEU A 625 -17.74 8.05 6.45
CA LEU A 625 -18.70 7.47 5.51
C LEU A 625 -20.10 7.59 6.06
N THR A 626 -21.03 8.09 5.25
CA THR A 626 -22.46 8.23 5.59
C THR A 626 -23.30 7.67 4.44
N PRO A 627 -24.62 7.46 4.61
CA PRO A 627 -25.47 7.05 3.50
C PRO A 627 -25.43 7.99 2.28
N ALA A 628 -25.15 9.28 2.50
CA ALA A 628 -25.20 10.29 1.44
C ALA A 628 -23.84 10.56 0.78
N LYS A 629 -22.73 10.47 1.53
CA LYS A 629 -21.39 10.79 1.04
C LYS A 629 -20.27 10.07 1.79
N LEU A 630 -19.14 9.94 1.10
CA LEU A 630 -17.82 9.65 1.66
C LEU A 630 -17.02 10.94 1.71
N SER A 631 -16.43 11.26 2.85
CA SER A 631 -15.48 12.36 3.04
C SER A 631 -14.14 11.78 3.50
N CYS A 632 -13.08 12.01 2.73
CA CYS A 632 -11.72 11.57 3.03
C CYS A 632 -10.82 12.79 3.26
N ALA A 633 -10.26 12.91 4.46
CA ALA A 633 -9.28 13.94 4.80
C ALA A 633 -7.88 13.35 4.68
N PHE A 634 -7.07 13.87 3.76
CA PHE A 634 -5.65 13.57 3.65
C PHE A 634 -4.85 14.51 4.55
N HIS A 635 -4.22 13.94 5.58
CA HIS A 635 -3.39 14.67 6.53
C HIS A 635 -1.94 14.58 6.09
N VAL A 636 -1.37 15.70 5.63
CA VAL A 636 0.05 15.81 5.27
C VAL A 636 0.85 16.14 6.50
N MET A 637 1.94 15.42 6.75
CA MET A 637 2.80 15.65 7.91
C MET A 637 3.79 16.79 7.68
N LYS A 638 4.15 17.48 8.77
CA LYS A 638 5.33 18.34 8.81
C LYS A 638 6.59 17.47 8.61
N PRO A 639 7.68 18.02 8.08
CA PRO A 639 8.94 17.30 8.01
C PRO A 639 9.56 17.10 9.41
N LEU A 640 10.52 16.17 9.49
CA LEU A 640 11.45 16.05 10.62
C LEU A 640 12.12 17.38 11.00
N GLU A 641 12.25 17.63 12.30
CA GLU A 641 13.07 18.70 12.87
C GLU A 641 14.45 18.13 13.25
N GLY A 642 15.37 18.10 12.28
CA GLY A 642 16.65 17.40 12.42
C GLY A 642 16.42 15.88 12.49
N THR A 643 16.69 15.28 13.65
CA THR A 643 16.43 13.86 13.95
C THR A 643 15.24 13.66 14.88
N THR A 644 14.43 14.70 15.13
CA THR A 644 13.28 14.61 16.03
C THR A 644 11.98 14.76 15.25
N ALA A 645 10.97 13.97 15.63
CA ALA A 645 9.61 14.13 15.15
C ALA A 645 9.07 15.55 15.45
N PRO A 646 8.28 16.16 14.54
CA PRO A 646 7.73 17.50 14.75
C PRO A 646 6.78 17.54 15.95
N ALA A 647 6.67 18.71 16.58
CA ALA A 647 5.75 18.89 17.69
C ALA A 647 4.28 18.74 17.26
N GLN A 648 3.45 18.19 18.14
CA GLN A 648 2.02 18.03 17.91
C GLN A 648 1.30 19.40 17.85
N PRO A 649 0.30 19.59 16.96
CA PRO A 649 -0.10 18.66 15.90
C PRO A 649 1.00 18.54 14.83
N ALA A 650 1.37 17.30 14.50
CA ALA A 650 2.32 16.96 13.45
C ALA A 650 1.74 17.17 12.05
N THR A 651 0.42 17.20 11.89
CA THR A 651 -0.24 17.59 10.64
C THR A 651 0.16 19.02 10.22
N ALA A 652 0.71 19.15 9.00
CA ALA A 652 1.02 20.42 8.34
C ALA A 652 -0.19 21.00 7.60
N SER A 653 -0.93 20.15 6.89
CA SER A 653 -2.11 20.55 6.13
C SER A 653 -3.09 19.39 6.00
N VAL A 654 -4.35 19.73 5.71
CA VAL A 654 -5.41 18.76 5.44
C VAL A 654 -6.07 19.12 4.12
N GLN A 655 -6.18 18.14 3.22
CA GLN A 655 -7.01 18.26 2.02
C GLN A 655 -8.20 17.31 2.14
N VAL A 656 -9.43 17.82 1.98
CA VAL A 656 -10.65 17.01 2.01
C VAL A 656 -11.09 16.67 0.59
N ILE A 657 -11.45 15.40 0.40
CA ILE A 657 -12.01 14.83 -0.81
C ILE A 657 -13.41 14.32 -0.49
N GLU A 658 -14.40 14.66 -1.31
CA GLU A 658 -15.77 14.20 -1.17
C GLU A 658 -16.26 13.43 -2.40
N VAL A 659 -17.00 12.36 -2.14
CA VAL A 659 -17.68 11.52 -3.14
C VAL A 659 -19.13 11.36 -2.71
N ALA A 660 -20.07 11.73 -3.58
CA ALA A 660 -21.49 11.51 -3.32
C ALA A 660 -21.85 10.01 -3.51
N SER A 661 -22.81 9.50 -2.74
CA SER A 661 -23.24 8.11 -2.86
C SER A 661 -23.75 7.78 -4.27
N GLY A 662 -23.25 6.68 -4.83
CA GLY A 662 -23.59 6.22 -6.17
C GLY A 662 -22.99 7.07 -7.32
N ALA A 663 -22.15 8.04 -7.00
CA ALA A 663 -21.44 8.86 -7.98
C ALA A 663 -19.97 8.44 -8.09
N THR A 664 -19.40 8.71 -9.25
CA THR A 664 -17.97 8.52 -9.54
C THR A 664 -17.22 9.85 -9.61
N ASP A 665 -17.90 10.97 -9.39
CA ASP A 665 -17.29 12.29 -9.37
C ASP A 665 -16.62 12.57 -8.02
N VAL A 666 -15.42 13.13 -8.10
CA VAL A 666 -14.56 13.45 -6.96
C VAL A 666 -14.47 14.96 -6.82
N THR A 667 -14.88 15.47 -5.65
CA THR A 667 -14.80 16.89 -5.32
C THR A 667 -13.66 17.14 -4.35
N VAL A 668 -12.80 18.11 -4.67
CA VAL A 668 -11.74 18.60 -3.77
C VAL A 668 -12.29 19.83 -3.05
N VAL A 669 -12.38 19.78 -1.72
CA VAL A 669 -13.04 20.80 -0.88
C VAL A 669 -12.06 21.79 -0.27
#